data_AF-G0R528-F1
#
_entry.id   AF-G0R528-F1
#
_cell.length_a   1.000
_cell.length_b   1.000
_cell.length_c   1.000
_cell.angle_alpha   90.00
_cell.angle_beta   90.00
_cell.angle_gamma   90.00
#
_symmetry.space_group_name_H-M   'P 1'
#
loop_
_entity.id
_entity.type
_entity.pdbx_description
1 polymer ?
#
loop_
_entity_poly.entity_id
_entity_poly.type
_entity_poly.pdbx_seq_one_letter_code
_entity_poly.pdbx_strand_id
1 'polypeptide(L)'
;MLIVVFFSSGFFNIITNIAFGEDCLEFEIFQNLDKQQQNQSCLKYWMTVASLGNKRSQQELMTTQSFFNLGTIIILIIWFQRFRFKIRKLIINCDSMAVRESDYAILISNLPKRLKLDYRSKEQYCVLMILIIQIQNIIVKYKFFQKQQQQQQQYIYIYKINILFYLNQYKKQLSEQFNTILNNQKNSGEQLNEQTLRNIKKLKLKSLKQRYFNEFKYLIDDIWELQNFTGYAYIILSTETEQQQIIDFYKQASFIENWIAGKKNNNSKFMGNELKIIEAPEPNDILWKNYKYQQNQKFIRRVLLIIVTLIALGGSFGLIYLFYFLQQYVKDNNQKYNADLNAMSLAISLLISCLKPILIFFIDASSNYEVRTTYSSLIISKSFKKGVSNFLNSSVILFIIQINIYREGDVYGRLFKKGGLTYNMNTIFLTQMVVNNLVSLINIPYLQKYMTIKFIYEKHKSVKNLFNTQEKLNQLYEYPEFNIEQQYANILETMYSVLFYAPLSPLCLIWTIISLSLKYFIDKYKLVRRSCVKSNISYNVCLQMTESIEYGLPLYSLSNMVFFIYVSKTNDSLSLSIFGFILGIFHCILPMQKLNEILFKVKNDFENEKKYDEMKDQFSIVNIYIYIYIYIYIYIYIQIQRYNTFNNITKNDILYQNNIQYCFSKIQNKKNNLKQSKIITQVVNNLNINDITFTANEREQ
;
A
#
# COMPACT_ATOMS: atom_id res chain seq x y z
N MET A 1 -4.30 -11.89 -15.17
CA MET A 1 -5.52 -11.16 -15.60
C MET A 1 -5.43 -10.65 -17.03
N LEU A 2 -4.65 -9.62 -17.38
CA LEU A 2 -4.70 -9.02 -18.74
C LEU A 2 -4.36 -10.00 -19.86
N ILE A 3 -3.38 -10.88 -19.65
CA ILE A 3 -3.06 -11.96 -20.59
C ILE A 3 -4.26 -12.88 -20.81
N VAL A 4 -5.02 -13.17 -19.75
CA VAL A 4 -6.24 -13.99 -19.85
C VAL A 4 -7.26 -13.26 -20.71
N VAL A 5 -7.56 -11.99 -20.40
CA VAL A 5 -8.50 -11.16 -21.19
C VAL A 5 -8.08 -11.07 -22.66
N PHE A 6 -6.78 -10.90 -22.91
CA PHE A 6 -6.23 -10.85 -24.25
C PHE A 6 -6.50 -12.15 -25.00
N PHE A 7 -6.15 -13.31 -24.46
CA PHE A 7 -6.34 -14.58 -25.17
C PHE A 7 -7.80 -15.04 -25.22
N SER A 8 -8.63 -14.70 -24.23
CA SER A 8 -10.03 -15.17 -24.19
C SER A 8 -10.99 -14.34 -25.03
N SER A 9 -10.78 -13.02 -25.17
CA SER A 9 -11.62 -12.18 -26.06
C SER A 9 -10.86 -11.11 -26.84
N GLY A 10 -9.79 -10.53 -26.29
CA GLY A 10 -9.06 -9.43 -26.94
C GLY A 10 -8.46 -9.80 -28.31
N PHE A 11 -7.88 -10.99 -28.43
CA PHE A 11 -7.23 -11.49 -29.64
C PHE A 11 -8.24 -11.73 -30.76
N PHE A 12 -9.37 -12.38 -30.44
CA PHE A 12 -10.48 -12.53 -31.36
C PHE A 12 -11.00 -11.18 -31.86
N ASN A 13 -11.15 -10.20 -30.96
CA ASN A 13 -11.59 -8.86 -31.34
C ASN A 13 -10.59 -8.17 -32.27
N ILE A 14 -9.29 -8.24 -32.01
CA ILE A 14 -8.26 -7.66 -32.90
C ILE A 14 -8.33 -8.29 -34.28
N ILE A 15 -8.31 -9.62 -34.37
CA ILE A 15 -8.34 -10.32 -35.66
C ILE A 15 -9.61 -9.98 -36.41
N THR A 16 -10.77 -10.08 -35.76
CA THR A 16 -12.04 -9.85 -36.45
C THR A 16 -12.22 -8.40 -36.89
N ASN A 17 -11.78 -7.44 -36.08
CA ASN A 17 -11.82 -6.03 -36.46
C ASN A 17 -10.91 -5.73 -37.67
N ILE A 18 -9.72 -6.33 -37.74
CA ILE A 18 -8.76 -6.10 -38.84
C ILE A 18 -9.13 -6.87 -40.10
N ALA A 19 -9.47 -8.16 -39.97
CA ALA A 19 -9.63 -9.07 -41.11
C ALA A 19 -11.01 -8.95 -41.78
N PHE A 20 -12.06 -8.68 -41.01
CA PHE A 20 -13.43 -8.64 -41.52
C PHE A 20 -14.06 -7.25 -41.44
N GLY A 21 -13.49 -6.30 -40.70
CA GLY A 21 -14.12 -4.99 -40.54
C GLY A 21 -14.04 -4.11 -41.80
N GLU A 22 -15.18 -3.57 -42.21
CA GLU A 22 -15.34 -2.74 -43.43
C GLU A 22 -15.94 -1.34 -43.15
N ASP A 23 -16.35 -1.04 -41.92
CA ASP A 23 -17.10 0.21 -41.64
C ASP A 23 -16.24 1.48 -41.59
N CYS A 24 -14.90 1.35 -41.54
CA CYS A 24 -14.00 2.48 -41.55
C CYS A 24 -13.52 2.82 -42.96
N LEU A 25 -13.81 4.05 -43.39
CA LEU A 25 -13.56 4.54 -44.74
C LEU A 25 -12.15 5.13 -44.90
N GLU A 26 -11.60 5.01 -46.10
CA GLU A 26 -10.33 5.65 -46.45
C GLU A 26 -10.45 7.17 -46.44
N PHE A 27 -9.32 7.85 -46.20
CA PHE A 27 -9.30 9.29 -45.99
C PHE A 27 -9.84 10.08 -47.18
N GLU A 28 -9.54 9.67 -48.41
CA GLU A 28 -10.01 10.33 -49.64
C GLU A 28 -11.53 10.24 -49.78
N ILE A 29 -12.09 9.05 -49.58
CA ILE A 29 -13.55 8.83 -49.59
C ILE A 29 -14.20 9.66 -48.47
N PHE A 30 -13.62 9.62 -47.27
CA PHE A 30 -14.13 10.36 -46.13
C PHE A 30 -14.16 11.88 -46.38
N GLN A 31 -13.17 12.45 -47.04
CA GLN A 31 -13.14 13.88 -47.38
C GLN A 31 -14.22 14.28 -48.39
N ASN A 32 -14.60 13.37 -49.29
CA ASN A 32 -15.63 13.61 -50.30
C ASN A 32 -17.07 13.51 -49.76
N LEU A 33 -17.25 12.95 -48.56
CA LEU A 33 -18.56 12.87 -47.91
C LEU A 33 -19.03 14.23 -47.39
N ASP A 34 -20.34 14.42 -47.37
CA ASP A 34 -20.94 15.59 -46.72
C ASP A 34 -20.63 15.60 -45.20
N LYS A 35 -20.59 16.79 -44.58
CA LYS A 35 -20.31 16.94 -43.14
C LYS A 35 -21.18 16.04 -42.26
N GLN A 36 -22.45 15.82 -42.64
CA GLN A 36 -23.35 14.93 -41.90
C GLN A 36 -22.93 13.46 -42.00
N GLN A 37 -22.54 13.01 -43.19
CA GLN A 37 -22.05 11.65 -43.43
C GLN A 37 -20.67 11.43 -42.78
N GLN A 38 -19.79 12.42 -42.82
CA GLN A 38 -18.51 12.40 -42.09
C GLN A 38 -18.74 12.22 -40.59
N ASN A 39 -19.76 12.86 -40.03
CA ASN A 39 -20.11 12.72 -38.61
C ASN A 39 -20.70 11.35 -38.23
N GLN A 40 -21.08 10.53 -39.22
CA GLN A 40 -21.62 9.18 -39.03
C GLN A 40 -20.66 8.08 -39.48
N SER A 41 -19.49 8.44 -40.03
CA SER A 41 -18.54 7.50 -40.61
C SER A 41 -17.31 7.32 -39.73
N CYS A 42 -16.74 6.12 -39.73
CA CYS A 42 -15.44 5.85 -39.13
C CYS A 42 -14.34 6.20 -40.14
N LEU A 43 -13.24 6.81 -39.68
CA LEU A 43 -12.07 7.07 -40.51
C LEU A 43 -11.03 5.97 -40.30
N LYS A 44 -10.54 5.38 -41.39
CA LYS A 44 -9.59 4.25 -41.41
C LYS A 44 -8.20 4.71 -40.96
N TYR A 45 -7.82 4.29 -39.76
CA TYR A 45 -6.48 4.38 -39.18
C TYR A 45 -6.15 3.03 -38.57
N TRP A 46 -4.86 2.73 -38.40
CA TRP A 46 -4.45 1.45 -37.79
C TRP A 46 -5.10 1.20 -36.41
N MET A 47 -5.34 2.25 -35.62
CA MET A 47 -6.03 2.14 -34.32
C MET A 47 -7.54 1.86 -34.47
N THR A 48 -8.22 2.53 -35.41
CA THR A 48 -9.66 2.39 -35.60
C THR A 48 -10.02 1.11 -36.36
N VAL A 49 -9.16 0.68 -37.28
CA VAL A 49 -9.24 -0.61 -37.97
C VAL A 49 -9.18 -1.78 -36.97
N ALA A 50 -8.36 -1.67 -35.92
CA ALA A 50 -8.30 -2.68 -34.87
C ALA A 50 -9.37 -2.49 -33.76
N SER A 51 -10.26 -1.49 -33.89
CA SER A 51 -11.27 -1.16 -32.88
C SER A 51 -12.65 -1.73 -33.23
N LEU A 52 -13.53 -1.74 -32.23
CA LEU A 52 -14.92 -2.22 -32.39
C LEU A 52 -15.67 -1.50 -33.52
N GLY A 53 -15.31 -0.25 -33.83
CA GLY A 53 -15.98 0.54 -34.85
C GLY A 53 -15.92 -0.10 -36.23
N ASN A 54 -14.79 -0.72 -36.60
CA ASN A 54 -14.63 -1.29 -37.94
C ASN A 54 -15.54 -2.49 -38.22
N LYS A 55 -16.10 -3.10 -37.18
CA LYS A 55 -16.90 -4.35 -37.21
C LYS A 55 -18.38 -4.11 -36.85
N ARG A 56 -18.86 -2.86 -36.85
CA ARG A 56 -20.21 -2.48 -36.43
C ARG A 56 -21.32 -3.12 -37.26
N SER A 57 -21.13 -3.29 -38.57
CA SER A 57 -22.12 -3.87 -39.50
C SER A 57 -22.24 -5.39 -39.39
N GLN A 58 -21.26 -6.07 -38.78
CA GLN A 58 -21.19 -7.53 -38.72
C GLN A 58 -21.81 -8.06 -37.42
N GLN A 59 -23.14 -8.13 -37.40
CA GLN A 59 -23.93 -8.49 -36.21
C GLN A 59 -23.58 -9.88 -35.63
N GLU A 60 -23.30 -10.88 -36.47
CA GLU A 60 -22.91 -12.22 -36.01
C GLU A 60 -21.59 -12.20 -35.22
N LEU A 61 -20.59 -11.46 -35.71
CA LEU A 61 -19.30 -11.33 -35.03
C LEU A 61 -19.40 -10.51 -33.75
N MET A 62 -20.30 -9.53 -33.70
CA MET A 62 -20.62 -8.75 -32.50
C MET A 62 -21.27 -9.62 -31.43
N THR A 63 -22.22 -10.48 -31.81
CA THR A 63 -22.85 -11.45 -30.91
C THR A 63 -21.83 -12.48 -30.41
N THR A 64 -20.98 -13.00 -31.30
CA THR A 64 -19.89 -13.92 -30.95
C THR A 64 -18.91 -13.28 -29.97
N GLN A 65 -18.55 -12.01 -30.17
CA GLN A 65 -17.73 -11.24 -29.22
C GLN A 65 -18.37 -11.16 -27.83
N SER A 66 -19.70 -10.94 -27.74
CA SER A 66 -20.40 -10.94 -26.45
C SER A 66 -20.30 -12.27 -25.72
N PHE A 67 -20.38 -13.40 -26.42
CA PHE A 67 -20.15 -14.72 -25.83
C PHE A 67 -18.71 -14.88 -25.32
N PHE A 68 -17.71 -14.48 -26.10
CA PHE A 68 -16.31 -14.50 -25.65
C PHE A 68 -16.09 -13.60 -24.44
N ASN A 69 -16.70 -12.41 -24.40
CA ASN A 69 -16.59 -11.50 -23.26
C ASN A 69 -17.22 -12.09 -21.98
N LEU A 70 -18.38 -12.75 -22.09
CA LEU A 70 -18.97 -13.48 -20.98
C LEU A 70 -18.07 -14.64 -20.53
N GLY A 71 -17.53 -15.41 -21.47
CA GLY A 71 -16.55 -16.46 -21.21
C GLY A 71 -15.32 -15.92 -20.47
N THR A 72 -14.79 -14.77 -20.89
CA THR A 72 -13.68 -14.07 -20.22
C THR A 72 -14.01 -13.79 -18.75
N ILE A 73 -15.22 -13.32 -18.43
CA ILE A 73 -15.64 -13.05 -17.05
C ILE A 73 -15.57 -14.34 -16.22
N ILE A 74 -16.16 -15.43 -16.70
CA ILE A 74 -16.17 -16.74 -16.00
C ILE A 74 -14.74 -17.25 -15.79
N ILE A 75 -13.89 -17.21 -16.82
CA ILE A 75 -12.49 -17.64 -16.74
C ILE A 75 -11.73 -16.79 -15.72
N LEU A 76 -11.97 -15.47 -15.68
CA LEU A 76 -11.33 -14.59 -14.71
C LEU A 76 -11.77 -14.87 -13.28
N ILE A 77 -13.05 -15.16 -13.03
CA ILE A 77 -13.54 -15.55 -11.70
C ILE A 77 -12.78 -16.80 -11.21
N ILE A 78 -12.68 -17.83 -12.05
CA ILE A 78 -11.92 -19.06 -11.73
C ILE A 78 -10.43 -18.74 -11.51
N TRP A 79 -9.87 -17.85 -12.33
CA TRP A 79 -8.48 -17.44 -12.23
C TRP A 79 -8.19 -16.68 -10.92
N PHE A 80 -9.07 -15.78 -10.49
CA PHE A 80 -8.94 -15.06 -9.21
C PHE A 80 -8.99 -16.01 -8.02
N GLN A 81 -9.83 -17.04 -8.06
CA GLN A 81 -9.83 -18.08 -7.04
C GLN A 81 -8.48 -18.81 -6.95
N ARG A 82 -7.90 -19.19 -8.10
CA ARG A 82 -6.55 -19.78 -8.11
C ARG A 82 -5.47 -18.79 -7.64
N PHE A 83 -5.60 -17.52 -7.99
CA PHE A 83 -4.66 -16.49 -7.60
C PHE A 83 -4.67 -16.26 -6.08
N ARG A 84 -5.85 -16.17 -5.46
CA ARG A 84 -6.00 -16.07 -4.00
C ARG A 84 -5.41 -17.27 -3.28
N PHE A 85 -5.63 -18.47 -3.78
CA PHE A 85 -5.03 -19.68 -3.22
C PHE A 85 -3.48 -19.58 -3.21
N LYS A 86 -2.88 -19.10 -4.31
CA LYS A 86 -1.42 -18.88 -4.37
C LYS A 86 -0.96 -17.80 -3.38
N ILE A 87 -1.69 -16.69 -3.26
CA ILE A 87 -1.38 -15.64 -2.28
C ILE A 87 -1.40 -16.20 -0.86
N ARG A 88 -2.44 -16.95 -0.48
CA ARG A 88 -2.56 -17.54 0.85
C ARG A 88 -1.40 -18.50 1.16
N LYS A 89 -1.03 -19.34 0.20
CA LYS A 89 0.14 -20.22 0.33
C LYS A 89 1.43 -19.43 0.53
N LEU A 90 1.58 -18.31 -0.19
CA LEU A 90 2.74 -17.43 -0.05
C LEU A 90 2.77 -16.74 1.31
N ILE A 91 1.62 -16.28 1.82
CA ILE A 91 1.49 -15.68 3.15
C ILE A 91 1.93 -16.69 4.22
N ILE A 92 1.40 -17.91 4.20
CA ILE A 92 1.77 -18.97 5.13
C ILE A 92 3.27 -19.28 5.07
N ASN A 93 3.82 -19.42 3.86
CA ASN A 93 5.26 -19.61 3.69
C ASN A 93 6.07 -18.44 4.28
N CYS A 94 5.62 -17.20 4.10
CA CYS A 94 6.30 -16.02 4.65
C CYS A 94 6.20 -15.93 6.17
N ASP A 95 5.04 -16.28 6.74
CA ASP A 95 4.81 -16.30 8.18
C ASP A 95 5.65 -17.41 8.84
N SER A 96 5.76 -18.59 8.22
CA SER A 96 6.63 -19.68 8.69
C SER A 96 8.12 -19.32 8.75
N MET A 97 8.55 -18.36 7.92
CA MET A 97 9.95 -17.92 7.85
C MET A 97 10.30 -16.85 8.89
N ALA A 98 9.30 -16.14 9.41
CA ALA A 98 9.53 -14.96 10.24
C ALA A 98 8.49 -14.89 11.37
N VAL A 99 8.94 -15.21 12.58
CA VAL A 99 8.19 -14.99 13.82
C VAL A 99 8.18 -13.51 14.15
N ARG A 100 7.01 -12.95 14.40
CA ARG A 100 6.79 -11.51 14.63
C ARG A 100 6.30 -11.24 16.04
N GLU A 101 6.33 -9.97 16.43
CA GLU A 101 5.78 -9.53 17.73
C GLU A 101 4.25 -9.60 17.74
N SER A 102 3.62 -9.40 16.58
CA SER A 102 2.17 -9.46 16.40
C SER A 102 1.59 -10.84 16.69
N ASP A 103 2.33 -11.92 16.38
CA ASP A 103 1.95 -13.33 16.59
C ASP A 103 1.64 -13.65 18.07
N TYR A 104 2.22 -12.90 19.01
CA TYR A 104 1.99 -13.10 20.45
C TYR A 104 1.04 -12.07 21.06
N ALA A 105 0.55 -11.11 20.27
CA ALA A 105 -0.15 -9.95 20.80
C ALA A 105 -1.58 -9.84 20.28
N ILE A 106 -2.51 -9.54 21.20
CA ILE A 106 -3.90 -9.19 20.87
C ILE A 106 -4.18 -7.74 21.23
N LEU A 107 -5.00 -7.09 20.40
CA LEU A 107 -5.54 -5.76 20.64
C LEU A 107 -7.00 -5.88 21.06
N ILE A 108 -7.29 -5.48 22.30
CA ILE A 108 -8.64 -5.32 22.81
C ILE A 108 -9.08 -3.87 22.60
N SER A 109 -10.25 -3.69 22.00
CA SER A 109 -10.88 -2.39 21.77
C SER A 109 -12.30 -2.34 22.34
N ASN A 110 -12.84 -1.12 22.46
CA ASN A 110 -14.13 -0.81 23.10
C ASN A 110 -14.20 -1.09 24.60
N LEU A 111 -13.06 -1.02 25.30
CA LEU A 111 -13.06 -1.06 26.76
C LEU A 111 -13.80 0.17 27.33
N PRO A 112 -14.58 0.01 28.42
CA PRO A 112 -15.31 1.11 29.03
C PRO A 112 -14.35 2.20 29.50
N LYS A 113 -14.54 3.42 29.01
CA LYS A 113 -13.69 4.57 29.35
C LYS A 113 -13.98 5.14 30.74
N ARG A 114 -15.16 4.84 31.28
CA ARG A 114 -15.59 5.25 32.61
C ARG A 114 -15.94 3.99 33.38
N LEU A 115 -15.02 3.51 34.22
CA LEU A 115 -15.38 2.56 35.26
C LEU A 115 -16.03 3.39 36.36
N LYS A 116 -17.35 3.24 36.54
CA LYS A 116 -18.00 3.70 37.76
C LYS A 116 -17.58 2.73 38.85
N LEU A 117 -16.51 3.06 39.56
CA LEU A 117 -16.14 2.32 40.76
C LEU A 117 -17.13 2.70 41.85
N ASP A 118 -17.81 1.71 42.40
CA ASP A 118 -18.66 1.90 43.57
C ASP A 118 -17.72 2.02 44.79
N TYR A 119 -17.45 3.26 45.21
CA TYR A 119 -16.45 3.61 46.22
C TYR A 119 -16.74 3.08 47.64
N ARG A 120 -17.77 2.24 47.83
CA ARG A 120 -18.19 1.78 49.15
C ARG A 120 -17.30 0.69 49.77
N SER A 121 -16.48 0.00 48.98
CA SER A 121 -15.45 -0.90 49.53
C SER A 121 -14.14 -0.13 49.76
N LYS A 122 -13.74 0.03 51.03
CA LYS A 122 -12.51 0.70 51.49
C LYS A 122 -11.18 0.09 51.02
N GLU A 123 -11.20 -0.89 50.13
CA GLU A 123 -9.99 -1.45 49.54
C GLU A 123 -9.57 -0.58 48.35
N GLN A 124 -8.52 0.23 48.57
CA GLN A 124 -7.85 1.05 47.55
C GLN A 124 -7.12 0.16 46.53
N TYR A 125 -7.83 -0.73 45.84
CA TYR A 125 -7.24 -1.32 44.65
C TYR A 125 -7.11 -0.25 43.59
N CYS A 126 -5.89 -0.07 43.09
CA CYS A 126 -5.64 0.78 41.95
C CYS A 126 -6.58 0.34 40.82
N VAL A 127 -7.30 1.30 40.23
CA VAL A 127 -8.25 1.09 39.13
C VAL A 127 -7.64 0.30 37.97
N LEU A 128 -6.32 0.48 37.77
CA LEU A 128 -5.51 -0.27 36.83
C LEU A 128 -5.47 -1.78 37.17
N MET A 129 -5.28 -2.13 38.45
CA MET A 129 -5.35 -3.51 38.91
C MET A 129 -6.75 -4.09 38.70
N ILE A 130 -7.82 -3.33 38.97
CA ILE A 130 -9.18 -3.80 38.69
C ILE A 130 -9.37 -4.08 37.19
N LEU A 131 -8.90 -3.18 36.32
CA LEU A 131 -8.98 -3.35 34.87
C LEU A 131 -8.11 -4.52 34.39
N ILE A 132 -6.92 -4.71 34.95
CA ILE A 132 -6.04 -5.85 34.67
C ILE A 132 -6.70 -7.16 35.13
N ILE A 133 -7.22 -7.21 36.35
CA ILE A 133 -7.95 -8.36 36.90
C ILE A 133 -9.18 -8.65 36.03
N GLN A 134 -9.89 -7.63 35.57
CA GLN A 134 -11.03 -7.79 34.68
C GLN A 134 -10.64 -8.32 33.30
N ILE A 135 -9.54 -7.84 32.73
CA ILE A 135 -8.96 -8.37 31.50
C ILE A 135 -8.55 -9.83 31.69
N GLN A 136 -7.89 -10.13 32.81
CA GLN A 136 -7.54 -11.50 33.18
C GLN A 136 -8.81 -12.35 33.33
N ASN A 137 -9.88 -11.82 33.93
CA ASN A 137 -11.16 -12.52 34.07
C ASN A 137 -11.85 -12.78 32.73
N ILE A 138 -11.73 -11.87 31.75
CA ILE A 138 -12.19 -12.11 30.37
C ILE A 138 -11.47 -13.35 29.81
N ILE A 139 -10.16 -13.44 30.01
CA ILE A 139 -9.34 -14.57 29.55
C ILE A 139 -9.63 -15.85 30.38
N VAL A 140 -9.93 -15.73 31.67
CA VAL A 140 -10.35 -16.86 32.52
C VAL A 140 -11.73 -17.39 32.10
N LYS A 141 -12.65 -16.52 31.69
CA LYS A 141 -13.97 -16.93 31.19
C LYS A 141 -13.84 -17.83 29.96
N TYR A 142 -12.87 -17.55 29.09
CA TYR A 142 -12.52 -18.45 27.99
C TYR A 142 -12.10 -19.84 28.49
N LYS A 143 -11.23 -19.91 29.52
CA LYS A 143 -10.80 -21.20 30.11
C LYS A 143 -11.98 -22.04 30.62
N PHE A 144 -12.98 -21.41 31.26
CA PHE A 144 -14.15 -22.11 31.77
C PHE A 144 -14.98 -22.76 30.64
N PHE A 145 -15.07 -22.08 29.49
CA PHE A 145 -15.76 -22.62 28.32
C PHE A 145 -15.04 -23.85 27.73
N GLN A 146 -13.70 -23.81 27.62
CA GLN A 146 -12.92 -24.98 27.17
C GLN A 146 -13.08 -26.19 28.12
N LYS A 147 -13.20 -25.97 29.43
CA LYS A 147 -13.37 -27.05 30.41
C LYS A 147 -14.66 -27.85 30.20
N GLN A 148 -15.70 -27.25 29.61
CA GLN A 148 -16.92 -27.97 29.22
C GLN A 148 -16.73 -28.87 27.99
N GLN A 149 -15.65 -28.69 27.21
CA GLN A 149 -15.36 -29.45 25.99
C GLN A 149 -14.34 -30.60 26.18
N GLN A 150 -14.08 -31.03 27.42
CA GLN A 150 -13.23 -32.21 27.76
C GLN A 150 -11.78 -32.19 27.23
N GLN A 151 -11.22 -31.05 26.82
CA GLN A 151 -9.80 -30.96 26.49
C GLN A 151 -8.95 -30.64 27.73
N GLN A 152 -7.73 -31.22 27.79
CA GLN A 152 -6.77 -31.07 28.89
C GLN A 152 -6.54 -29.60 29.26
N GLN A 153 -6.35 -29.31 30.55
CA GLN A 153 -6.19 -27.95 31.09
C GLN A 153 -4.90 -27.29 30.57
N GLN A 154 -4.98 -26.57 29.46
CA GLN A 154 -3.92 -25.65 29.05
C GLN A 154 -4.13 -24.29 29.73
N TYR A 155 -3.16 -23.87 30.53
CA TYR A 155 -3.19 -22.57 31.19
C TYR A 155 -2.68 -21.49 30.24
N ILE A 156 -3.58 -20.62 29.75
CA ILE A 156 -3.16 -19.39 29.06
C ILE A 156 -2.32 -18.54 30.01
N TYR A 157 -1.10 -18.22 29.59
CA TYR A 157 -0.18 -17.37 30.32
C TYR A 157 -0.09 -15.97 29.67
N ILE A 158 -0.50 -14.95 30.43
CA ILE A 158 -0.41 -13.56 29.99
C ILE A 158 0.96 -13.04 30.39
N TYR A 159 1.78 -12.70 29.40
CA TYR A 159 3.11 -12.17 29.61
C TYR A 159 3.06 -10.71 30.06
N LYS A 160 2.29 -9.88 29.37
CA LYS A 160 2.23 -8.43 29.62
C LYS A 160 0.93 -7.82 29.14
N ILE A 161 0.39 -6.87 29.91
CA ILE A 161 -0.75 -6.04 29.51
C ILE A 161 -0.28 -4.59 29.40
N ASN A 162 -0.47 -3.98 28.24
CA ASN A 162 -0.15 -2.58 27.98
C ASN A 162 -1.45 -1.80 27.70
N ILE A 163 -1.81 -0.91 28.62
CA ILE A 163 -3.02 -0.09 28.53
C ILE A 163 -2.67 1.25 27.88
N LEU A 164 -3.50 1.71 26.93
CA LEU A 164 -3.20 2.93 26.16
C LEU A 164 -3.88 4.17 26.76
N PHE A 165 -3.06 5.16 27.13
CA PHE A 165 -3.50 6.45 27.69
C PHE A 165 -3.21 7.63 26.77
N TYR A 166 -4.03 8.66 26.88
CA TYR A 166 -3.87 9.93 26.17
C TYR A 166 -3.04 10.92 27.00
N LEU A 167 -1.84 11.28 26.51
CA LEU A 167 -0.87 12.11 27.24
C LEU A 167 -0.89 13.60 26.85
N ASN A 168 -1.86 14.12 26.08
CA ASN A 168 -1.75 15.50 25.60
C ASN A 168 -2.01 16.56 26.67
N GLN A 169 -2.93 16.33 27.62
CA GLN A 169 -3.11 17.24 28.76
C GLN A 169 -1.78 17.38 29.52
N TYR A 170 -1.11 16.25 29.71
CA TYR A 170 0.20 16.19 30.34
C TYR A 170 1.29 16.90 29.52
N LYS A 171 1.33 16.69 28.20
CA LYS A 171 2.26 17.39 27.32
C LYS A 171 2.05 18.92 27.38
N LYS A 172 0.79 19.36 27.51
CA LYS A 172 0.44 20.78 27.66
C LYS A 172 0.95 21.34 28.98
N GLN A 173 0.70 20.66 30.11
CA GLN A 173 1.22 21.03 31.43
C GLN A 173 2.75 21.10 31.43
N LEU A 174 3.42 20.10 30.87
CA LEU A 174 4.88 20.07 30.68
C LEU A 174 5.37 21.28 29.89
N SER A 175 4.68 21.65 28.81
CA SER A 175 5.07 22.80 28.00
C SER A 175 4.86 24.13 28.74
N GLU A 176 3.81 24.23 29.56
CA GLU A 176 3.52 25.42 30.36
C GLU A 176 4.58 25.60 31.46
N GLN A 177 4.90 24.55 32.23
CA GLN A 177 5.97 24.59 33.23
C GLN A 177 7.34 24.87 32.61
N PHE A 178 7.60 24.35 31.42
CA PHE A 178 8.83 24.64 30.72
C PHE A 178 8.91 26.12 30.30
N ASN A 179 7.80 26.68 29.83
CA ASN A 179 7.71 28.09 29.47
C ASN A 179 7.86 29.01 30.68
N THR A 180 7.32 28.65 31.85
CA THR A 180 7.52 29.42 33.08
C THR A 180 8.98 29.41 33.53
N ILE A 181 9.65 28.25 33.48
CA ILE A 181 11.10 28.15 33.78
C ILE A 181 11.91 29.03 32.81
N LEU A 182 11.58 29.01 31.52
CA LEU A 182 12.25 29.84 30.51
C LEU A 182 12.04 31.34 30.74
N ASN A 183 10.82 31.75 31.07
CA ASN A 183 10.52 33.15 31.35
C ASN A 183 11.24 33.64 32.61
N ASN A 184 11.31 32.81 33.65
CA ASN A 184 12.06 33.13 34.86
C ASN A 184 13.55 33.32 34.57
N GLN A 185 14.14 32.49 33.70
CA GLN A 185 15.56 32.63 33.31
C GLN A 185 15.83 33.84 32.40
N LYS A 186 14.86 34.25 31.58
CA LYS A 186 14.97 35.49 30.80
C LYS A 186 14.90 36.73 31.71
N ASN A 187 14.04 36.68 32.73
CA ASN A 187 13.85 37.79 33.66
C ASN A 187 15.04 37.97 34.60
N SER A 188 15.86 36.94 34.82
CA SER A 188 17.09 37.03 35.63
C SER A 188 18.27 37.74 34.94
N GLY A 189 18.07 38.34 33.75
CA GLY A 189 19.04 39.25 33.13
C GLY A 189 20.27 38.60 32.48
N GLU A 190 20.40 37.27 32.52
CA GLU A 190 21.49 36.57 31.84
C GLU A 190 21.28 36.64 30.31
N GLN A 191 22.18 37.35 29.61
CA GLN A 191 22.29 37.29 28.15
C GLN A 191 22.78 35.91 27.71
N LEU A 192 21.88 34.94 27.71
CA LEU A 192 22.15 33.58 27.24
C LEU A 192 22.21 33.58 25.71
N ASN A 193 23.39 33.21 25.19
CA ASN A 193 23.58 32.91 23.78
C ASN A 193 22.52 31.90 23.30
N GLU A 194 21.94 32.11 22.12
CA GLU A 194 20.87 31.24 21.57
C GLU A 194 21.25 29.76 21.59
N GLN A 195 22.53 29.45 21.37
CA GLN A 195 23.04 28.09 21.33
C GLN A 195 23.04 27.43 22.71
N THR A 196 23.46 28.16 23.75
CA THR A 196 23.32 27.72 25.14
C THR A 196 21.86 27.56 25.53
N LEU A 197 20.98 28.46 25.07
CA LEU A 197 19.55 28.36 25.32
C LEU A 197 18.95 27.11 24.67
N ARG A 198 19.35 26.75 23.44
CA ARG A 198 18.92 25.52 22.76
C ARG A 198 19.44 24.26 23.46
N ASN A 199 20.67 24.26 23.95
CA ASN A 199 21.27 23.13 24.65
C ASN A 199 20.64 22.93 26.05
N ILE A 200 20.44 24.02 26.80
CA ILE A 200 19.71 24.02 28.07
C ILE A 200 18.27 23.55 27.86
N LYS A 201 17.60 24.03 26.80
CA LYS A 201 16.27 23.55 26.44
C LYS A 201 16.26 22.05 26.21
N LYS A 202 17.20 21.50 25.41
CA LYS A 202 17.25 20.05 25.17
C LYS A 202 17.53 19.24 26.44
N LEU A 203 18.51 19.65 27.24
CA LEU A 203 18.90 18.94 28.46
C LEU A 203 17.81 18.98 29.52
N LYS A 204 17.23 20.16 29.80
CA LYS A 204 16.12 20.31 30.73
C LYS A 204 14.87 19.57 30.27
N LEU A 205 14.57 19.57 28.97
CA LEU A 205 13.40 18.85 28.45
C LEU A 205 13.62 17.33 28.53
N LYS A 206 14.87 16.84 28.38
CA LYS A 206 15.21 15.44 28.61
C LYS A 206 15.10 15.05 30.09
N SER A 207 15.67 15.85 31.00
CA SER A 207 15.60 15.57 32.44
C SER A 207 14.19 15.71 32.99
N LEU A 208 13.42 16.71 32.51
CA LEU A 208 12.00 16.83 32.81
C LEU A 208 11.27 15.60 32.33
N LYS A 209 11.38 15.20 31.06
CA LYS A 209 10.74 13.97 30.55
C LYS A 209 11.05 12.75 31.40
N GLN A 210 12.29 12.61 31.87
CA GLN A 210 12.72 11.45 32.65
C GLN A 210 12.19 11.48 34.09
N ARG A 211 12.26 12.65 34.75
CA ARG A 211 11.62 12.89 36.04
C ARG A 211 10.13 12.63 35.98
N TYR A 212 9.49 13.13 34.92
CA TYR A 212 8.08 13.00 34.67
C TYR A 212 7.66 11.60 34.30
N PHE A 213 8.48 10.84 33.55
CA PHE A 213 8.24 9.42 33.32
C PHE A 213 8.30 8.63 34.63
N ASN A 214 9.24 8.97 35.51
CA ASN A 214 9.33 8.37 36.83
C ASN A 214 8.11 8.76 37.69
N GLU A 215 7.75 10.04 37.74
CA GLU A 215 6.53 10.52 38.43
C GLU A 215 5.26 9.91 37.86
N PHE A 216 5.16 9.73 36.53
CA PHE A 216 4.04 9.06 35.87
C PHE A 216 3.96 7.58 36.26
N LYS A 217 5.10 6.91 36.41
CA LYS A 217 5.16 5.53 36.92
C LYS A 217 4.62 5.44 38.35
N TYR A 218 4.91 6.43 39.20
CA TYR A 218 4.36 6.52 40.57
C TYR A 218 2.88 7.00 40.60
N LEU A 219 2.47 7.90 39.71
CA LEU A 219 1.09 8.41 39.60
C LEU A 219 0.10 7.38 39.02
N ILE A 220 0.59 6.34 38.35
CA ILE A 220 -0.25 5.19 37.99
C ILE A 220 -0.69 4.43 39.25
N ASP A 221 0.09 4.46 40.33
CA ASP A 221 -0.29 3.83 41.60
C ASP A 221 -1.32 4.69 42.36
N ASP A 222 -1.27 6.02 42.21
CA ASP A 222 -2.20 6.97 42.84
C ASP A 222 -3.22 7.56 41.85
N ILE A 223 -4.40 6.92 41.75
CA ILE A 223 -5.72 7.51 41.42
C ILE A 223 -5.70 8.62 40.34
N TRP A 224 -5.02 8.41 39.22
CA TRP A 224 -5.28 9.23 38.03
C TRP A 224 -6.52 8.72 37.31
N GLU A 225 -7.51 9.60 37.20
CA GLU A 225 -8.82 9.27 36.66
C GLU A 225 -8.71 8.67 35.24
N LEU A 226 -9.46 7.59 35.02
CA LEU A 226 -9.71 6.93 33.73
C LEU A 226 -10.15 7.86 32.59
N GLN A 227 -10.35 9.16 32.83
CA GLN A 227 -10.71 10.15 31.82
C GLN A 227 -9.77 10.13 30.60
N ASN A 228 -8.48 9.81 30.81
CA ASN A 228 -7.48 9.75 29.74
C ASN A 228 -7.28 8.34 29.15
N PHE A 229 -8.03 7.34 29.60
CA PHE A 229 -7.98 6.00 29.02
C PHE A 229 -8.64 5.98 27.64
N THR A 230 -7.91 5.46 26.64
CA THR A 230 -8.39 5.48 25.25
C THR A 230 -9.45 4.43 24.95
N GLY A 231 -9.62 3.42 25.82
CA GLY A 231 -10.48 2.26 25.57
C GLY A 231 -9.79 1.12 24.82
N TYR A 232 -8.46 1.13 24.74
CA TYR A 232 -7.64 0.12 24.05
C TYR A 232 -6.57 -0.47 24.97
N ALA A 233 -6.36 -1.78 24.88
CA ALA A 233 -5.29 -2.48 25.57
C ALA A 233 -4.63 -3.51 24.65
N TYR A 234 -3.31 -3.62 24.72
CA TYR A 234 -2.54 -4.68 24.09
C TYR A 234 -2.21 -5.74 25.13
N ILE A 235 -2.39 -7.01 24.79
CA ILE A 235 -2.06 -8.13 25.67
C ILE A 235 -1.08 -9.01 24.91
N ILE A 236 0.07 -9.23 25.53
CA ILE A 236 1.10 -10.15 25.04
C ILE A 236 0.91 -11.47 25.78
N LEU A 237 0.77 -12.53 25.00
CA LEU A 237 0.55 -13.90 25.44
C LEU A 237 1.86 -14.68 25.33
N SER A 238 1.86 -15.89 25.89
CA SER A 238 3.08 -16.70 25.94
C SER A 238 3.38 -17.39 24.62
N THR A 239 2.35 -17.76 23.86
CA THR A 239 2.44 -18.54 22.62
C THR A 239 1.47 -18.00 21.58
N GLU A 240 1.78 -18.24 20.30
CA GLU A 240 0.91 -17.91 19.16
C GLU A 240 -0.41 -18.70 19.21
N THR A 241 -0.34 -19.95 19.65
CA THR A 241 -1.49 -20.85 19.77
C THR A 241 -2.57 -20.28 20.71
N GLU A 242 -2.16 -19.74 21.87
CA GLU A 242 -3.04 -19.09 22.84
C GLU A 242 -3.70 -17.83 22.25
N GLN A 243 -2.93 -17.08 21.46
CA GLN A 243 -3.39 -15.88 20.80
C GLN A 243 -4.49 -16.17 19.78
N GLN A 244 -4.26 -17.13 18.87
CA GLN A 244 -5.24 -17.55 17.87
C GLN A 244 -6.49 -18.13 18.51
N GLN A 245 -6.34 -18.96 19.54
CA GLN A 245 -7.46 -19.51 20.31
C GLN A 245 -8.37 -18.42 20.92
N ILE A 246 -7.78 -17.40 21.54
CA ILE A 246 -8.54 -16.26 22.07
C ILE A 246 -9.24 -15.50 20.93
N ILE A 247 -8.52 -15.21 19.85
CA ILE A 247 -9.08 -14.47 18.71
C ILE A 247 -10.27 -15.23 18.12
N ASP A 248 -10.14 -16.53 17.86
CA ASP A 248 -11.19 -17.35 17.26
C ASP A 248 -12.42 -17.49 18.17
N PHE A 249 -12.23 -17.53 19.49
CA PHE A 249 -13.35 -17.55 20.44
C PHE A 249 -14.17 -16.25 20.43
N TYR A 250 -13.49 -15.11 20.33
CA TYR A 250 -14.13 -13.79 20.29
C TYR A 250 -14.44 -13.31 18.86
N LYS A 251 -14.14 -14.13 17.85
CA LYS A 251 -14.35 -13.81 16.45
C LYS A 251 -15.85 -13.67 16.20
N GLN A 252 -16.27 -12.45 15.91
CA GLN A 252 -17.64 -12.17 15.50
C GLN A 252 -17.87 -12.83 14.15
N ALA A 253 -18.87 -13.71 14.08
CA ALA A 253 -19.24 -14.29 12.81
C ALA A 253 -19.81 -13.18 11.92
N SER A 254 -19.30 -13.13 10.70
CA SER A 254 -19.76 -12.18 9.69
C SER A 254 -21.24 -12.40 9.41
N PHE A 255 -21.92 -11.37 8.92
CA PHE A 255 -23.33 -11.45 8.51
C PHE A 255 -23.60 -12.68 7.62
N ILE A 256 -22.68 -13.00 6.72
CA ILE A 256 -22.78 -14.13 5.80
C ILE A 256 -22.61 -15.47 6.52
N GLU A 257 -21.70 -15.58 7.51
CA GLU A 257 -21.58 -16.79 8.33
C GLU A 257 -22.80 -16.99 9.23
N ASN A 258 -23.38 -15.92 9.75
CA ASN A 258 -24.62 -15.99 10.52
C ASN A 258 -25.78 -16.43 9.65
N TRP A 259 -25.83 -15.94 8.40
CA TRP A 259 -26.87 -16.28 7.44
C TRP A 259 -26.73 -17.73 6.91
N ILE A 260 -25.52 -18.17 6.57
CA ILE A 260 -25.29 -19.50 6.00
C ILE A 260 -25.20 -20.60 7.08
N ALA A 261 -24.48 -20.33 8.17
CA ALA A 261 -24.14 -21.36 9.17
C ALA A 261 -24.96 -21.25 10.46
N GLY A 262 -25.88 -20.27 10.58
CA GLY A 262 -26.72 -20.08 11.77
C GLY A 262 -25.92 -19.83 13.05
N LYS A 263 -24.63 -19.46 12.95
CA LYS A 263 -23.78 -19.23 14.12
C LYS A 263 -24.32 -18.04 14.90
N LYS A 264 -24.71 -18.27 16.16
CA LYS A 264 -25.03 -17.16 17.07
C LYS A 264 -23.71 -16.50 17.46
N ASN A 265 -23.63 -15.19 17.31
CA ASN A 265 -22.48 -14.44 17.80
C ASN A 265 -22.39 -14.57 19.31
N ASN A 266 -21.25 -15.06 19.80
CA ASN A 266 -20.89 -14.99 21.21
C ASN A 266 -20.51 -13.53 21.52
N ASN A 267 -21.50 -12.64 21.59
CA ASN A 267 -21.28 -11.25 21.98
C ASN A 267 -20.93 -11.22 23.46
N SER A 268 -19.63 -11.30 23.77
CA SER A 268 -19.14 -11.01 25.10
C SER A 268 -19.32 -9.51 25.35
N LYS A 269 -20.47 -9.14 25.90
CA LYS A 269 -20.67 -7.83 26.51
C LYS A 269 -19.83 -7.79 27.78
N PHE A 270 -18.89 -6.86 27.84
CA PHE A 270 -18.13 -6.54 29.04
C PHE A 270 -18.60 -5.18 29.53
N MET A 271 -19.24 -5.16 30.70
CA MET A 271 -19.87 -3.96 31.27
C MET A 271 -20.80 -3.24 30.27
N GLY A 272 -21.59 -4.01 29.53
CA GLY A 272 -22.51 -3.48 28.51
C GLY A 272 -21.87 -3.13 27.16
N ASN A 273 -20.54 -3.08 27.07
CA ASN A 273 -19.84 -2.82 25.81
C ASN A 273 -19.47 -4.12 25.10
N GLU A 274 -19.65 -4.16 23.78
CA GLU A 274 -19.15 -5.25 22.96
C GLU A 274 -17.64 -5.08 22.74
N LEU A 275 -16.88 -6.02 23.30
CA LEU A 275 -15.44 -6.06 23.10
C LEU A 275 -15.14 -6.50 21.68
N LYS A 276 -14.15 -5.86 21.09
CA LYS A 276 -13.57 -6.29 19.83
C LYS A 276 -12.11 -6.64 20.08
N ILE A 277 -11.83 -7.95 20.00
CA ILE A 277 -10.50 -8.53 20.13
C ILE A 277 -10.03 -8.91 18.73
N ILE A 278 -8.87 -8.40 18.35
CA ILE A 278 -8.22 -8.69 17.06
C ILE A 278 -6.74 -8.95 17.30
N GLU A 279 -6.08 -9.56 16.33
CA GLU A 279 -4.61 -9.62 16.24
C GLU A 279 -4.03 -8.20 16.34
N ALA A 280 -2.98 -8.04 17.15
CA ALA A 280 -2.32 -6.75 17.27
C ALA A 280 -1.49 -6.47 16.00
N PRO A 281 -1.58 -5.26 15.42
CA PRO A 281 -0.67 -4.87 14.33
C PRO A 281 0.78 -4.77 14.83
N GLU A 282 1.72 -4.88 13.89
CA GLU A 282 3.15 -4.65 14.13
C GLU A 282 3.39 -3.30 14.84
N PRO A 283 4.36 -3.22 15.78
CA PRO A 283 4.65 -1.98 16.51
C PRO A 283 4.92 -0.78 15.60
N ASN A 284 5.65 -1.01 14.50
CA ASN A 284 6.00 0.00 13.50
C ASN A 284 4.82 0.35 12.58
N ASP A 285 3.77 -0.47 12.55
CA ASP A 285 2.53 -0.21 11.81
C ASP A 285 1.54 0.64 12.63
N ILE A 286 1.71 0.76 13.95
CA ILE A 286 0.76 1.47 14.82
C ILE A 286 0.91 3.00 14.70
N LEU A 287 -0.18 3.67 14.31
CA LEU A 287 -0.30 5.13 14.33
C LEU A 287 -0.86 5.61 15.68
N TRP A 288 -0.01 5.62 16.71
CA TRP A 288 -0.36 5.96 18.10
C TRP A 288 -1.18 7.25 18.26
N LYS A 289 -0.88 8.27 17.46
CA LYS A 289 -1.57 9.59 17.49
C LYS A 289 -3.07 9.50 17.18
N ASN A 290 -3.51 8.44 16.51
CA ASN A 290 -4.86 8.29 15.97
C ASN A 290 -5.82 7.50 16.88
N TYR A 291 -5.31 6.92 17.98
CA TYR A 291 -6.13 6.20 18.97
C TYR A 291 -6.96 7.11 19.87
N LYS A 292 -6.66 8.41 19.90
CA LYS A 292 -7.45 9.42 20.66
C LYS A 292 -8.86 9.63 20.11
N TYR A 293 -9.10 9.34 18.84
CA TYR A 293 -10.36 9.64 18.18
C TYR A 293 -11.37 8.50 18.32
N GLN A 294 -12.62 8.86 18.60
CA GLN A 294 -13.75 7.93 18.67
C GLN A 294 -14.15 7.45 17.26
N GLN A 295 -14.84 6.31 17.17
CA GLN A 295 -15.25 5.72 15.88
C GLN A 295 -16.17 6.66 15.08
N ASN A 296 -17.14 7.31 15.71
CA ASN A 296 -18.05 8.26 15.05
C ASN A 296 -17.29 9.46 14.47
N GLN A 297 -16.31 9.98 15.20
CA GLN A 297 -15.45 11.07 14.71
C GLN A 297 -14.61 10.63 13.50
N LYS A 298 -14.07 9.41 13.53
CA LYS A 298 -13.35 8.83 12.38
C LYS A 298 -14.29 8.68 11.18
N PHE A 299 -15.52 8.23 11.38
CA PHE A 299 -16.51 8.08 10.31
C PHE A 299 -16.89 9.43 9.67
N ILE A 300 -17.28 10.43 10.47
CA ILE A 300 -17.64 11.77 9.96
C ILE A 300 -16.48 12.39 9.17
N ARG A 301 -15.25 12.29 9.70
CA ARG A 301 -14.06 12.77 8.97
C ARG A 301 -13.91 12.08 7.62
N ARG A 302 -14.06 10.76 7.55
CA ARG A 302 -13.94 10.02 6.28
C ARG A 302 -15.00 10.45 5.27
N VAL A 303 -16.24 10.67 5.69
CA VAL A 303 -17.32 11.17 4.82
C VAL A 303 -16.98 12.57 4.28
N LEU A 304 -16.61 13.50 5.16
CA LEU A 304 -16.20 14.85 4.74
C LEU A 304 -15.03 14.82 3.74
N LEU A 305 -14.06 13.93 3.96
CA LEU A 305 -12.90 13.79 3.11
C LEU A 305 -13.22 13.16 1.75
N ILE A 306 -14.26 12.32 1.66
CA ILE A 306 -14.80 11.84 0.37
C ILE A 306 -15.42 13.01 -0.40
N ILE A 307 -16.17 13.89 0.27
CA ILE A 307 -16.74 15.10 -0.37
C ILE A 307 -15.63 15.98 -0.93
N VAL A 308 -14.54 16.22 -0.17
CA VAL A 308 -13.38 16.98 -0.67
C VAL A 308 -12.78 16.34 -1.92
N THR A 309 -12.64 15.00 -1.96
CA THR A 309 -12.14 14.33 -3.16
C THR A 309 -13.09 14.44 -4.36
N LEU A 310 -14.41 14.44 -4.13
CA LEU A 310 -15.40 14.67 -5.19
C LEU A 310 -15.33 16.09 -5.75
N ILE A 311 -15.12 17.10 -4.89
CA ILE A 311 -14.92 18.49 -5.32
C ILE A 311 -13.64 18.60 -6.18
N ALA A 312 -12.55 17.96 -5.78
CA ALA A 312 -11.31 17.96 -6.56
C ALA A 312 -11.48 17.28 -7.94
N LEU A 313 -12.24 16.18 -8.01
CA LEU A 313 -12.62 15.54 -9.27
C LEU A 313 -13.52 16.44 -10.13
N GLY A 314 -14.49 17.14 -9.51
CA GLY A 314 -15.34 18.12 -10.20
C GLY A 314 -14.54 19.28 -10.80
N GLY A 315 -13.54 19.79 -10.07
CA GLY A 315 -12.61 20.81 -10.59
C GLY A 315 -11.79 20.29 -11.77
N SER A 316 -11.33 19.03 -11.71
CA SER A 316 -10.59 18.40 -12.81
C SER A 316 -11.48 18.21 -14.04
N PHE A 317 -12.73 17.79 -13.85
CA PHE A 317 -13.74 17.71 -14.90
C PHE A 317 -13.96 19.06 -15.59
N GLY A 318 -14.14 20.15 -14.82
CA GLY A 318 -14.32 21.49 -15.38
C GLY A 318 -13.13 21.95 -16.23
N LEU A 319 -11.90 21.67 -15.79
CA LEU A 319 -10.69 21.99 -16.55
C LEU A 319 -10.59 21.16 -17.84
N ILE A 320 -10.79 19.84 -17.78
CA ILE A 320 -10.74 18.99 -18.99
C ILE A 320 -11.84 19.39 -19.98
N TYR A 321 -13.03 19.72 -19.48
CA TYR A 321 -14.13 20.22 -20.29
C TYR A 321 -13.77 21.54 -20.99
N LEU A 322 -13.19 22.51 -20.27
CA LEU A 322 -12.75 23.77 -20.84
C LEU A 322 -11.73 23.56 -21.97
N PHE A 323 -10.73 22.70 -21.77
CA PHE A 323 -9.72 22.41 -22.79
C PHE A 323 -10.31 21.71 -24.01
N TYR A 324 -11.22 20.78 -23.81
CA TYR A 324 -11.92 20.13 -24.90
C TYR A 324 -12.80 21.12 -25.69
N PHE A 325 -13.49 22.03 -24.99
CA PHE A 325 -14.25 23.11 -25.62
C PHE A 325 -13.35 24.02 -26.47
N LEU A 326 -12.18 24.42 -25.95
CA LEU A 326 -11.19 25.20 -26.71
C LEU A 326 -10.67 24.43 -27.93
N GLN A 327 -10.44 23.12 -27.81
CA GLN A 327 -10.02 22.28 -28.95
C GLN A 327 -11.06 22.31 -30.08
N GLN A 328 -12.35 22.23 -29.75
CA GLN A 328 -13.41 22.27 -30.75
C GLN A 328 -13.57 23.66 -31.38
N TYR A 329 -13.50 24.72 -30.57
CA TYR A 329 -13.54 26.09 -31.08
C TYR A 329 -12.43 26.38 -32.12
N VAL A 330 -11.22 25.87 -31.88
CA VAL A 330 -10.12 25.99 -32.86
C VAL A 330 -10.40 25.17 -34.13
N LYS A 331 -10.98 23.97 -33.96
CA LYS A 331 -11.30 23.08 -35.08
C LYS A 331 -12.33 23.68 -36.04
N ASP A 332 -13.36 24.33 -35.51
CA ASP A 332 -14.42 24.90 -36.33
C ASP A 332 -13.95 26.12 -37.12
N ASN A 333 -12.98 26.85 -36.58
CA ASN A 333 -12.41 28.04 -37.22
C ASN A 333 -11.31 27.73 -38.26
N ASN A 334 -10.55 26.64 -38.09
CA ASN A 334 -9.39 26.32 -38.94
C ASN A 334 -9.57 25.00 -39.71
N GLN A 335 -10.27 25.04 -40.86
CA GLN A 335 -10.50 23.86 -41.70
C GLN A 335 -9.22 23.26 -42.35
N LYS A 336 -8.08 23.96 -42.37
CA LYS A 336 -6.90 23.58 -43.18
C LYS A 336 -5.72 22.91 -42.45
N TYR A 337 -5.71 22.74 -41.12
CA TYR A 337 -4.52 22.22 -40.43
C TYR A 337 -4.73 20.91 -39.66
N ASN A 338 -4.39 19.80 -40.34
CA ASN A 338 -4.36 18.46 -39.78
C ASN A 338 -3.31 18.25 -38.67
N ALA A 339 -2.25 19.06 -38.65
CA ALA A 339 -1.17 19.00 -37.66
C ALA A 339 -1.61 19.56 -36.29
N ASP A 340 -2.42 20.62 -36.29
CA ASP A 340 -2.88 21.30 -35.08
C ASP A 340 -3.79 20.39 -34.23
N LEU A 341 -4.60 19.54 -34.86
CA LEU A 341 -5.47 18.59 -34.16
C LEU A 341 -4.68 17.55 -33.36
N ASN A 342 -3.58 17.05 -33.91
CA ASN A 342 -2.71 16.10 -33.21
C ASN A 342 -2.01 16.79 -32.04
N ALA A 343 -1.49 18.01 -32.25
CA ALA A 343 -0.88 18.81 -31.19
C ALA A 343 -1.86 19.08 -30.03
N MET A 344 -3.13 19.39 -30.32
CA MET A 344 -4.15 19.60 -29.29
C MET A 344 -4.53 18.32 -28.54
N SER A 345 -4.64 17.18 -29.23
CA SER A 345 -4.87 15.88 -28.54
C SER A 345 -3.71 15.53 -27.59
N LEU A 346 -2.48 15.84 -28.01
CA LEU A 346 -1.30 15.70 -27.17
C LEU A 346 -1.33 16.69 -26.00
N ALA A 347 -1.74 17.94 -26.22
CA ALA A 347 -1.92 18.92 -25.15
C ALA A 347 -2.94 18.46 -24.09
N ILE A 348 -4.07 17.86 -24.49
CA ILE A 348 -5.03 17.26 -23.55
C ILE A 348 -4.39 16.13 -22.76
N SER A 349 -3.63 15.24 -23.42
CA SER A 349 -2.93 14.14 -22.73
C SER A 349 -1.90 14.64 -21.71
N LEU A 350 -1.16 15.71 -22.04
CA LEU A 350 -0.23 16.38 -21.14
C LEU A 350 -0.96 17.06 -19.99
N LEU A 351 -2.08 17.74 -20.26
CA LEU A 351 -2.89 18.38 -19.23
C LEU A 351 -3.43 17.36 -18.23
N ILE A 352 -3.99 16.24 -18.69
CA ILE A 352 -4.44 15.15 -17.82
C ILE A 352 -3.26 14.65 -16.96
N SER A 353 -2.08 14.53 -17.56
CA SER A 353 -0.85 14.13 -16.85
C SER A 353 -0.42 15.16 -15.80
N CYS A 354 -0.64 16.47 -16.03
CA CYS A 354 -0.39 17.55 -15.07
C CYS A 354 -1.44 17.63 -13.95
N LEU A 355 -2.70 17.31 -14.23
CA LEU A 355 -3.77 17.31 -13.24
C LEU A 355 -3.62 16.18 -12.21
N LYS A 356 -3.03 15.04 -12.61
CA LYS A 356 -2.80 13.88 -11.74
C LYS A 356 -2.00 14.24 -10.46
N PRO A 357 -0.80 14.85 -10.52
CA PRO A 357 -0.08 15.31 -9.32
C PRO A 357 -0.90 16.21 -8.39
N ILE A 358 -1.70 17.12 -8.95
CA ILE A 358 -2.55 18.04 -8.18
C ILE A 358 -3.61 17.23 -7.41
N LEU A 359 -4.28 16.31 -8.08
CA LEU A 359 -5.28 15.44 -7.45
C LEU A 359 -4.65 14.52 -6.39
N ILE A 360 -3.47 13.96 -6.66
CA ILE A 360 -2.72 13.15 -5.69
C ILE A 360 -2.37 13.98 -4.45
N PHE A 361 -1.95 15.24 -4.62
CA PHE A 361 -1.68 16.15 -3.49
C PHE A 361 -2.92 16.32 -2.60
N PHE A 362 -4.09 16.59 -3.19
CA PHE A 362 -5.34 16.69 -2.42
C PHE A 362 -5.72 15.38 -1.73
N ILE A 363 -5.52 14.23 -2.38
CA ILE A 363 -5.80 12.91 -1.78
C ILE A 363 -4.83 12.60 -0.65
N ASP A 364 -3.54 12.92 -0.79
CA ASP A 364 -2.55 12.71 0.26
C ASP A 364 -2.81 13.61 1.47
N ALA A 365 -3.15 14.88 1.23
CA ALA A 365 -3.60 15.77 2.28
C ALA A 365 -4.84 15.19 2.97
N SER A 366 -5.87 14.85 2.20
CA SER A 366 -7.16 14.33 2.68
C SER A 366 -6.99 13.03 3.50
N SER A 367 -6.27 12.05 2.96
CA SER A 367 -6.07 10.74 3.60
C SER A 367 -5.31 10.82 4.93
N ASN A 368 -4.37 11.76 5.06
CA ASN A 368 -3.69 12.00 6.34
C ASN A 368 -4.66 12.49 7.44
N TYR A 369 -5.78 13.14 7.07
CA TYR A 369 -6.83 13.56 7.99
C TYR A 369 -7.87 12.47 8.31
N GLU A 370 -7.85 11.29 7.67
CA GLU A 370 -8.80 10.19 7.92
C GLU A 370 -8.62 9.52 9.28
N VAL A 371 -7.48 9.75 9.95
CA VAL A 371 -7.18 9.18 11.26
C VAL A 371 -7.30 7.65 11.26
N ARG A 372 -6.48 7.00 10.43
CA ARG A 372 -6.33 5.54 10.42
C ARG A 372 -5.46 5.08 11.60
N THR A 373 -5.76 3.94 12.21
CA THR A 373 -5.02 3.46 13.39
C THR A 373 -3.73 2.75 13.05
N THR A 374 -3.61 2.22 11.83
CA THR A 374 -2.40 1.56 11.33
C THR A 374 -1.91 2.20 10.03
N TYR A 375 -0.63 2.08 9.74
CA TYR A 375 -0.01 2.55 8.52
C TYR A 375 -0.44 1.70 7.32
N SER A 376 -0.58 0.37 7.46
CA SER A 376 -1.15 -0.53 6.46
C SER A 376 -2.55 -0.10 6.04
N SER A 377 -3.43 0.24 6.99
CA SER A 377 -4.79 0.70 6.66
C SER A 377 -4.82 2.10 6.04
N LEU A 378 -3.81 2.92 6.31
CA LEU A 378 -3.59 4.20 5.63
C LEU A 378 -3.12 3.98 4.18
N ILE A 379 -2.14 3.08 3.96
CA ILE A 379 -1.68 2.67 2.62
C ILE A 379 -2.86 2.15 1.81
N ILE A 380 -3.66 1.23 2.35
CA ILE A 380 -4.83 0.66 1.64
C ILE A 380 -5.78 1.78 1.20
N SER A 381 -6.12 2.71 2.11
CA SER A 381 -6.99 3.84 1.80
C SER A 381 -6.40 4.74 0.72
N LYS A 382 -5.12 5.12 0.86
CA LYS A 382 -4.40 5.97 -0.10
C LYS A 382 -4.34 5.33 -1.48
N SER A 383 -3.88 4.08 -1.55
CA SER A 383 -3.71 3.33 -2.79
C SER A 383 -5.02 3.23 -3.57
N PHE A 384 -6.09 2.83 -2.88
CA PHE A 384 -7.41 2.68 -3.49
C PHE A 384 -7.98 4.02 -3.96
N LYS A 385 -7.97 5.05 -3.11
CA LYS A 385 -8.48 6.39 -3.48
C LYS A 385 -7.70 7.00 -4.63
N LYS A 386 -6.36 6.93 -4.60
CA LYS A 386 -5.52 7.43 -5.71
C LYS A 386 -5.81 6.67 -7.00
N GLY A 387 -5.86 5.33 -6.95
CA GLY A 387 -6.12 4.51 -8.12
C GLY A 387 -7.49 4.77 -8.75
N VAL A 388 -8.55 4.79 -7.93
CA VAL A 388 -9.92 5.08 -8.38
C VAL A 388 -10.03 6.50 -8.91
N SER A 389 -9.54 7.51 -8.19
CA SER A 389 -9.65 8.90 -8.63
C SER A 389 -8.84 9.18 -9.89
N ASN A 390 -7.64 8.60 -10.04
CA ASN A 390 -6.88 8.73 -11.28
C ASN A 390 -7.57 8.04 -12.46
N PHE A 391 -8.19 6.88 -12.24
CA PHE A 391 -9.01 6.19 -13.24
C PHE A 391 -10.20 7.05 -13.65
N LEU A 392 -10.97 7.58 -12.69
CA LEU A 392 -12.10 8.45 -12.98
C LEU A 392 -11.67 9.69 -13.78
N ASN A 393 -10.56 10.31 -13.37
CA ASN A 393 -10.02 11.50 -14.04
C ASN A 393 -9.52 11.22 -15.47
N SER A 394 -8.80 10.12 -15.67
CA SER A 394 -8.14 9.86 -16.95
C SER A 394 -9.02 9.13 -17.95
N SER A 395 -10.01 8.36 -17.48
CA SER A 395 -10.81 7.48 -18.32
C SER A 395 -12.28 7.87 -18.35
N VAL A 396 -12.93 8.00 -17.19
CA VAL A 396 -14.38 8.20 -17.12
C VAL A 396 -14.77 9.64 -17.46
N ILE A 397 -14.05 10.63 -16.95
CA ILE A 397 -14.30 12.05 -17.26
C ILE A 397 -14.14 12.31 -18.76
N LEU A 398 -13.08 11.78 -19.38
CA LEU A 398 -12.86 11.91 -20.82
C LEU A 398 -14.01 11.30 -21.63
N PHE A 399 -14.46 10.09 -21.24
CA PHE A 399 -15.62 9.43 -21.85
C PHE A 399 -16.89 10.28 -21.73
N ILE A 400 -17.20 10.79 -20.53
CA ILE A 400 -18.41 11.61 -20.29
C ILE A 400 -18.38 12.88 -21.14
N ILE A 401 -17.25 13.59 -21.20
CA ILE A 401 -17.14 14.84 -21.96
C ILE A 401 -17.35 14.59 -23.46
N GLN A 402 -16.68 13.58 -24.02
CA GLN A 402 -16.72 13.33 -25.45
C GLN A 402 -18.04 12.72 -25.94
N ILE A 403 -18.74 11.96 -25.09
CA ILE A 403 -19.97 11.25 -25.48
C ILE A 403 -21.25 11.95 -25.00
N ASN A 404 -21.29 12.51 -23.78
CA ASN A 404 -22.55 13.04 -23.23
C ASN A 404 -22.71 14.54 -23.41
N ILE A 405 -21.63 15.31 -23.26
CA ILE A 405 -21.73 16.78 -23.18
C ILE A 405 -21.70 17.41 -24.57
N TYR A 406 -20.75 16.99 -25.41
CA TYR A 406 -20.57 17.60 -26.72
C TYR A 406 -21.43 16.90 -27.78
N ARG A 407 -22.54 17.53 -28.19
CA ARG A 407 -23.61 16.92 -28.99
C ARG A 407 -23.46 17.04 -30.52
N GLU A 408 -22.34 17.53 -31.02
CA GLU A 408 -22.19 17.65 -32.49
C GLU A 408 -21.86 16.32 -33.15
N GLY A 409 -22.79 15.86 -34.00
CA GLY A 409 -22.69 14.63 -34.78
C GLY A 409 -23.20 13.39 -34.04
N ASP A 410 -23.24 12.27 -34.78
CA ASP A 410 -23.64 10.98 -34.21
C ASP A 410 -22.63 10.48 -33.16
N VAL A 411 -23.09 9.69 -32.20
CA VAL A 411 -22.24 9.06 -31.18
C VAL A 411 -21.10 8.27 -31.83
N TYR A 412 -21.41 7.55 -32.90
CA TYR A 412 -20.44 6.70 -33.58
C TYR A 412 -19.25 7.49 -34.15
N GLY A 413 -19.52 8.60 -34.85
CA GLY A 413 -18.43 9.46 -35.33
C GLY A 413 -17.61 10.04 -34.19
N ARG A 414 -18.22 10.42 -33.06
CA ARG A 414 -17.49 10.92 -31.87
C ARG A 414 -16.53 9.88 -31.27
N LEU A 415 -16.84 8.59 -31.40
CA LEU A 415 -15.98 7.50 -30.93
C LEU A 415 -14.79 7.22 -31.85
N PHE A 416 -14.99 7.25 -33.17
CA PHE A 416 -14.03 6.69 -34.14
C PHE A 416 -13.45 7.69 -35.16
N LYS A 417 -13.87 8.95 -35.19
CA LYS A 417 -13.24 9.98 -36.05
C LYS A 417 -11.83 10.35 -35.58
N LYS A 418 -11.07 11.05 -36.42
CA LYS A 418 -9.77 11.65 -36.01
C LYS A 418 -9.98 12.59 -34.82
N GLY A 419 -9.22 12.36 -33.74
CA GLY A 419 -9.39 13.08 -32.47
C GLY A 419 -10.61 12.63 -31.64
N GLY A 420 -11.31 11.57 -32.04
CA GLY A 420 -12.35 10.92 -31.26
C GLY A 420 -11.80 10.10 -30.09
N LEU A 421 -12.70 9.50 -29.32
CA LEU A 421 -12.37 8.81 -28.06
C LEU A 421 -11.34 7.68 -28.25
N THR A 422 -11.53 6.84 -29.26
CA THR A 422 -10.66 5.68 -29.52
C THR A 422 -9.22 6.12 -29.82
N TYR A 423 -9.06 7.19 -30.60
CA TYR A 423 -7.76 7.75 -30.94
C TYR A 423 -7.07 8.37 -29.72
N ASN A 424 -7.79 9.20 -28.97
CA ASN A 424 -7.25 9.87 -27.78
C ASN A 424 -6.85 8.84 -26.72
N MET A 425 -7.67 7.81 -26.49
CA MET A 425 -7.39 6.81 -25.47
C MET A 425 -6.18 5.93 -25.83
N ASN A 426 -6.06 5.49 -27.09
CA ASN A 426 -4.86 4.76 -27.53
C ASN A 426 -3.60 5.60 -27.36
N THR A 427 -3.66 6.89 -27.71
CA THR A 427 -2.55 7.83 -27.50
C THR A 427 -2.20 7.96 -26.02
N ILE A 428 -3.21 8.05 -25.14
CA ILE A 428 -3.00 8.08 -23.68
C ILE A 428 -2.33 6.79 -23.19
N PHE A 429 -2.76 5.61 -23.63
CA PHE A 429 -2.12 4.35 -23.21
C PHE A 429 -0.68 4.22 -23.72
N LEU A 430 -0.43 4.61 -24.97
CA LEU A 430 0.91 4.57 -25.57
C LEU A 430 1.85 5.53 -24.85
N THR A 431 1.40 6.77 -24.62
CA THR A 431 2.18 7.76 -23.85
C THR A 431 2.40 7.31 -22.42
N GLN A 432 1.41 6.73 -21.73
CA GLN A 432 1.59 6.18 -20.39
C GLN A 432 2.56 5.00 -20.36
N MET A 433 2.53 4.11 -21.36
CA MET A 433 3.48 3.00 -21.48
C MET A 433 4.92 3.51 -21.53
N VAL A 434 5.19 4.59 -22.26
CA VAL A 434 6.54 5.15 -22.40
C VAL A 434 6.88 6.05 -21.21
N VAL A 435 6.10 7.12 -21.00
CA VAL A 435 6.40 8.19 -20.04
C VAL A 435 6.40 7.68 -18.62
N ASN A 436 5.40 6.89 -18.18
CA ASN A 436 5.36 6.45 -16.79
C ASN A 436 6.52 5.52 -16.46
N ASN A 437 6.90 4.64 -17.38
CA ASN A 437 8.03 3.74 -17.19
C ASN A 437 9.36 4.50 -17.20
N LEU A 438 9.55 5.48 -18.09
CA LEU A 438 10.75 6.33 -18.10
C LEU A 438 10.87 7.18 -16.83
N VAL A 439 9.81 7.88 -16.43
CA VAL A 439 9.79 8.68 -15.19
C VAL A 439 10.02 7.79 -13.97
N SER A 440 9.44 6.58 -13.97
CA SER A 440 9.71 5.59 -12.94
C SER A 440 11.20 5.23 -12.95
N LEU A 441 11.78 4.82 -14.07
CA LEU A 441 13.19 4.42 -14.16
C LEU A 441 14.17 5.50 -13.67
N ILE A 442 13.89 6.77 -14.02
CA ILE A 442 14.67 7.93 -13.59
C ILE A 442 14.71 8.05 -12.06
N ASN A 443 13.60 7.75 -11.38
CA ASN A 443 13.44 7.85 -9.92
C ASN A 443 13.84 9.25 -9.39
N ILE A 444 13.04 10.26 -9.72
CA ILE A 444 13.29 11.67 -9.38
C ILE A 444 13.71 11.87 -7.91
N PRO A 445 13.05 11.27 -6.89
CA PRO A 445 13.47 11.44 -5.49
C PRO A 445 14.90 10.96 -5.20
N TYR A 446 15.34 9.89 -5.87
CA TYR A 446 16.72 9.40 -5.74
C TYR A 446 17.70 10.40 -6.35
N LEU A 447 17.41 10.92 -7.55
CA LEU A 447 18.27 11.91 -8.20
C LEU A 447 18.34 13.21 -7.40
N GLN A 448 17.22 13.66 -6.83
CA GLN A 448 17.20 14.83 -5.94
C GLN A 448 18.13 14.62 -4.74
N LYS A 449 18.07 13.45 -4.07
CA LYS A 449 18.98 13.15 -2.96
C LYS A 449 20.44 13.08 -3.42
N TYR A 450 20.72 12.41 -4.53
CA TYR A 450 22.06 12.29 -5.09
C TYR A 450 22.68 13.66 -5.42
N MET A 451 21.93 14.53 -6.11
CA MET A 451 22.38 15.89 -6.43
C MET A 451 22.58 16.73 -5.16
N THR A 452 21.70 16.58 -4.16
CA THR A 452 21.86 17.26 -2.86
C THR A 452 23.17 16.86 -2.18
N ILE A 453 23.49 15.56 -2.16
CA ILE A 453 24.73 15.04 -1.58
C ILE A 453 25.95 15.58 -2.35
N LYS A 454 25.93 15.50 -3.68
CA LYS A 454 27.02 16.00 -4.54
C LYS A 454 27.29 17.49 -4.33
N PHE A 455 26.24 18.30 -4.30
CA PHE A 455 26.35 19.75 -4.07
C PHE A 455 26.93 20.09 -2.70
N ILE A 456 26.57 19.33 -1.66
CA ILE A 456 27.12 19.49 -0.31
C ILE A 456 28.64 19.20 -0.31
N TYR A 457 29.07 18.13 -1.00
CA TYR A 457 30.49 17.79 -1.14
C TYR A 457 31.29 18.85 -1.89
N GLU A 458 30.75 19.39 -2.99
CA GLU A 458 31.41 20.42 -3.78
C GLU A 458 31.55 21.74 -3.01
N LYS A 459 30.52 22.14 -2.25
CA LYS A 459 30.55 23.37 -1.46
C LYS A 459 31.37 23.27 -0.18
N HIS A 460 31.43 22.09 0.44
CA HIS A 460 32.08 21.90 1.72
C HIS A 460 33.08 20.75 1.63
N LYS A 461 34.38 21.09 1.64
CA LYS A 461 35.49 20.13 1.73
C LYS A 461 35.35 19.15 2.90
N SER A 462 34.57 19.48 3.94
CA SER A 462 34.21 18.55 5.02
C SER A 462 32.72 18.61 5.38
N VAL A 463 32.02 17.49 5.16
CA VAL A 463 30.61 17.27 5.52
C VAL A 463 30.41 17.30 7.05
N LYS A 464 31.47 17.01 7.81
CA LYS A 464 31.47 16.92 9.28
C LYS A 464 31.08 18.23 9.98
N ASN A 465 31.37 19.38 9.36
CA ASN A 465 31.10 20.68 9.94
C ASN A 465 29.66 21.18 9.70
N LEU A 466 28.94 20.57 8.75
CA LEU A 466 27.55 20.94 8.43
C LEU A 466 26.52 20.24 9.30
N PHE A 467 26.83 19.01 9.71
CA PHE A 467 25.88 18.16 10.42
C PHE A 467 26.30 17.96 11.86
N ASN A 468 25.59 18.65 12.76
CA ASN A 468 25.83 18.57 14.21
C ASN A 468 25.50 17.19 14.83
N THR A 469 24.81 16.30 14.11
CA THR A 469 24.39 14.98 14.63
C THR A 469 24.49 13.88 13.58
N GLN A 470 24.93 12.69 14.00
CA GLN A 470 24.96 11.47 13.17
C GLN A 470 23.58 11.14 12.58
N GLU A 471 22.50 11.43 13.30
CA GLU A 471 21.13 11.21 12.83
C GLU A 471 20.83 11.99 11.54
N LYS A 472 21.26 13.26 11.45
CA LYS A 472 21.06 14.06 10.23
C LYS A 472 21.88 13.52 9.06
N LEU A 473 23.10 13.04 9.34
CA LEU A 473 23.94 12.41 8.34
C LEU A 473 23.28 11.12 7.81
N ASN A 474 22.79 10.27 8.72
CA ASN A 474 22.05 9.06 8.36
C ASN A 474 20.82 9.39 7.50
N GLN A 475 20.04 10.42 7.85
CA GLN A 475 18.88 10.85 7.06
C GLN A 475 19.25 11.35 5.66
N LEU A 476 20.40 12.01 5.51
CA LEU A 476 20.90 12.48 4.22
C LEU A 476 21.28 11.29 3.31
N TYR A 477 22.01 10.31 3.85
CA TYR A 477 22.45 9.12 3.13
C TYR A 477 21.39 8.03 3.00
N GLU A 478 20.31 8.11 3.76
CA GLU A 478 19.19 7.20 3.63
C GLU A 478 18.58 7.33 2.22
N TYR A 479 18.33 6.21 1.55
CA TYR A 479 17.63 6.20 0.27
C TYR A 479 16.20 6.76 0.39
N PRO A 480 15.55 7.19 -0.71
CA PRO A 480 14.14 7.56 -0.64
C PRO A 480 13.28 6.34 -0.25
N GLU A 481 12.20 6.58 0.48
CA GLU A 481 11.27 5.51 0.88
C GLU A 481 10.55 4.95 -0.36
N PHE A 482 10.42 3.63 -0.44
CA PHE A 482 9.63 3.00 -1.49
C PHE A 482 8.14 3.26 -1.25
N ASN A 483 7.58 4.21 -2.00
CA ASN A 483 6.17 4.58 -1.87
C ASN A 483 5.27 3.49 -2.47
N ILE A 484 4.92 2.50 -1.64
CA ILE A 484 4.09 1.36 -2.05
C ILE A 484 2.67 1.80 -2.41
N GLU A 485 2.14 2.82 -1.74
CA GLU A 485 0.78 3.27 -1.99
C GLU A 485 0.59 3.82 -3.40
N GLN A 486 1.60 4.53 -3.90
CA GLN A 486 1.61 5.04 -5.26
C GLN A 486 1.75 3.91 -6.29
N GLN A 487 2.55 2.88 -6.00
CA GLN A 487 2.69 1.77 -6.94
C GLN A 487 1.38 1.00 -7.11
N TYR A 488 0.71 0.69 -6.01
CA TYR A 488 -0.60 0.04 -6.07
C TYR A 488 -1.66 0.94 -6.74
N ALA A 489 -1.68 2.23 -6.43
CA ALA A 489 -2.57 3.19 -7.09
C ALA A 489 -2.39 3.19 -8.62
N ASN A 490 -1.14 3.26 -9.09
CA ASN A 490 -0.83 3.26 -10.52
C ASN A 490 -1.24 1.94 -11.20
N ILE A 491 -1.06 0.81 -10.54
CA ILE A 491 -1.50 -0.50 -11.05
C ILE A 491 -3.03 -0.53 -11.14
N LEU A 492 -3.75 -0.13 -10.08
CA LEU A 492 -5.21 -0.10 -10.08
C LEU A 492 -5.77 0.83 -11.17
N GLU A 493 -5.22 2.05 -11.29
CA GLU A 493 -5.56 2.99 -12.34
C GLU A 493 -5.42 2.34 -13.72
N THR A 494 -4.25 1.77 -14.00
CA THR A 494 -3.92 1.17 -15.29
C THR A 494 -4.85 -0.02 -15.60
N MET A 495 -5.09 -0.88 -14.61
CA MET A 495 -5.98 -2.05 -14.74
C MET A 495 -7.43 -1.63 -14.98
N TYR A 496 -7.95 -0.65 -14.25
CA TYR A 496 -9.31 -0.18 -14.46
C TYR A 496 -9.48 0.53 -15.80
N SER A 497 -8.52 1.39 -16.19
CA SER A 497 -8.55 2.06 -17.48
C SER A 497 -8.56 1.06 -18.64
N VAL A 498 -7.67 0.06 -18.62
CA VAL A 498 -7.60 -0.92 -19.72
C VAL A 498 -8.85 -1.81 -19.76
N LEU A 499 -9.38 -2.23 -18.62
CA LEU A 499 -10.62 -3.02 -18.58
C LEU A 499 -11.82 -2.19 -19.02
N PHE A 500 -11.85 -0.90 -18.70
CA PHE A 500 -12.88 0.00 -19.19
C PHE A 500 -12.80 0.22 -20.70
N TYR A 501 -11.63 0.21 -21.33
CA TYR A 501 -11.53 0.48 -22.78
C TYR A 501 -11.28 -0.76 -23.66
N ALA A 502 -10.99 -1.92 -23.09
CA ALA A 502 -10.70 -3.14 -23.83
C ALA A 502 -11.81 -3.57 -24.81
N PRO A 503 -13.11 -3.45 -24.48
CA PRO A 503 -14.18 -3.76 -25.42
C PRO A 503 -14.21 -2.85 -26.65
N LEU A 504 -13.87 -1.57 -26.47
CA LEU A 504 -13.83 -0.57 -27.54
C LEU A 504 -12.56 -0.71 -28.39
N SER A 505 -11.41 -0.82 -27.73
CA SER A 505 -10.09 -0.90 -28.37
C SER A 505 -9.22 -1.98 -27.70
N PRO A 506 -9.21 -3.21 -28.25
CA PRO A 506 -8.48 -4.32 -27.66
C PRO A 506 -6.95 -4.16 -27.74
N LEU A 507 -6.43 -3.29 -28.61
CA LEU A 507 -5.00 -2.95 -28.67
C LEU A 507 -4.46 -2.38 -27.34
N CYS A 508 -5.31 -1.69 -26.56
CA CYS A 508 -4.95 -1.18 -25.23
C CYS A 508 -4.45 -2.28 -24.28
N LEU A 509 -4.91 -3.53 -24.46
CA LEU A 509 -4.43 -4.68 -23.69
C LEU A 509 -2.93 -4.95 -23.95
N ILE A 510 -2.50 -4.88 -25.20
CA ILE A 510 -1.10 -5.15 -25.60
C ILE A 510 -0.18 -4.09 -24.97
N TRP A 511 -0.52 -2.81 -25.15
CA TRP A 511 0.26 -1.70 -24.58
C TRP A 511 0.37 -1.80 -23.06
N THR A 512 -0.71 -2.21 -22.40
CA THR A 512 -0.73 -2.35 -20.95
C THR A 512 0.08 -3.55 -20.46
N ILE A 513 0.04 -4.69 -21.17
CA ILE A 513 0.86 -5.87 -20.84
C ILE A 513 2.35 -5.52 -20.91
N ILE A 514 2.77 -4.83 -21.97
CA ILE A 514 4.16 -4.35 -22.12
C ILE A 514 4.50 -3.37 -21.00
N SER A 515 3.63 -2.40 -20.74
CA SER A 515 3.83 -1.39 -19.69
C SER A 515 4.02 -2.01 -18.31
N LEU A 516 3.14 -2.93 -17.89
CA LEU A 516 3.22 -3.59 -16.58
C LEU A 516 4.43 -4.53 -16.47
N SER A 517 4.84 -5.15 -17.57
CA SER A 517 6.04 -6.00 -17.61
C SER A 517 7.30 -5.18 -17.37
N LEU A 518 7.46 -4.06 -18.08
CA LEU A 518 8.56 -3.11 -17.85
C LEU A 518 8.52 -2.56 -16.42
N LYS A 519 7.32 -2.17 -15.96
CA LYS A 519 7.12 -1.65 -14.61
C LYS A 519 7.57 -2.63 -13.53
N TYR A 520 7.30 -3.93 -13.67
CA TYR A 520 7.75 -4.95 -12.74
C TYR A 520 9.27 -4.94 -12.56
N PHE A 521 10.03 -4.92 -13.67
CA PHE A 521 11.49 -4.91 -13.61
C PHE A 521 12.03 -3.60 -13.00
N ILE A 522 11.42 -2.47 -13.36
CA ILE A 522 11.79 -1.16 -12.82
C ILE A 522 11.54 -1.10 -11.31
N ASP A 523 10.35 -1.51 -10.85
CA ASP A 523 10.00 -1.47 -9.43
C ASP A 523 10.84 -2.45 -8.62
N LYS A 524 11.14 -3.64 -9.18
CA LYS A 524 12.08 -4.60 -8.58
C LYS A 524 13.47 -3.98 -8.42
N TYR A 525 13.99 -3.34 -9.46
CA TYR A 525 15.29 -2.66 -9.41
C TYR A 525 15.30 -1.54 -8.35
N LYS A 526 14.24 -0.71 -8.30
CA LYS A 526 14.10 0.35 -7.29
C LYS A 526 14.12 -0.20 -5.87
N LEU A 527 13.29 -1.22 -5.61
CA LEU A 527 13.14 -1.80 -4.28
C LEU A 527 14.46 -2.37 -3.77
N VAL A 528 15.24 -3.01 -4.64
CA VAL A 528 16.50 -3.65 -4.27
C VAL A 528 17.68 -2.67 -4.21
N ARG A 529 17.72 -1.64 -5.06
CA ARG A 529 18.93 -0.81 -5.26
C ARG A 529 18.79 0.68 -4.95
N ARG A 530 17.57 1.24 -4.92
CA ARG A 530 17.37 2.71 -4.87
C ARG A 530 16.32 3.17 -3.85
N SER A 531 15.89 2.29 -2.95
CA SER A 531 14.87 2.63 -1.96
C SER A 531 15.13 1.97 -0.61
N CYS A 532 14.57 2.56 0.45
CA CYS A 532 14.47 1.96 1.76
C CYS A 532 13.01 1.64 2.12
N VAL A 533 12.81 0.72 3.05
CA VAL A 533 11.49 0.37 3.62
C VAL A 533 11.54 0.72 5.11
N LYS A 534 10.69 1.66 5.54
CA LYS A 534 10.71 2.20 6.92
C LYS A 534 9.73 1.52 7.87
N SER A 535 8.66 0.97 7.33
CA SER A 535 7.55 0.42 8.10
C SER A 535 7.29 -1.03 7.68
N ASN A 536 6.93 -1.85 8.66
CA ASN A 536 6.48 -3.21 8.40
C ASN A 536 5.03 -3.13 7.92
N ILE A 537 4.78 -3.60 6.70
CA ILE A 537 3.47 -3.56 6.06
C ILE A 537 2.82 -4.94 6.23
N SER A 538 1.59 -4.97 6.73
CA SER A 538 0.84 -6.22 6.90
C SER A 538 0.44 -6.85 5.56
N TYR A 539 0.31 -8.18 5.53
CA TYR A 539 -0.17 -8.92 4.35
C TYR A 539 -1.60 -8.49 3.92
N ASN A 540 -2.36 -7.89 4.84
CA ASN A 540 -3.68 -7.32 4.58
C ASN A 540 -3.66 -6.32 3.43
N VAL A 541 -2.56 -5.59 3.21
CA VAL A 541 -2.43 -4.70 2.05
C VAL A 541 -2.52 -5.50 0.75
N CYS A 542 -1.83 -6.63 0.64
CA CYS A 542 -1.85 -7.47 -0.56
C CYS A 542 -3.26 -8.04 -0.82
N LEU A 543 -3.95 -8.52 0.23
CA LEU A 543 -5.32 -9.03 0.12
C LEU A 543 -6.29 -7.96 -0.35
N GLN A 544 -6.25 -6.78 0.27
CA GLN A 544 -7.13 -5.67 -0.08
C GLN A 544 -6.86 -5.11 -1.49
N MET A 545 -5.60 -5.09 -1.94
CA MET A 545 -5.28 -4.69 -3.31
C MET A 545 -5.73 -5.75 -4.33
N THR A 546 -5.71 -7.03 -3.98
CA THR A 546 -6.27 -8.11 -4.81
C THR A 546 -7.78 -7.98 -4.94
N GLU A 547 -8.48 -7.75 -3.83
CA GLU A 547 -9.92 -7.43 -3.82
C GLU A 547 -10.23 -6.20 -4.66
N SER A 548 -9.37 -5.19 -4.60
CA SER A 548 -9.54 -4.00 -5.42
C SER A 548 -9.44 -4.32 -6.92
N ILE A 549 -8.44 -5.10 -7.35
CA ILE A 549 -8.31 -5.49 -8.77
C ILE A 549 -9.54 -6.28 -9.25
N GLU A 550 -10.19 -7.06 -8.39
CA GLU A 550 -11.41 -7.80 -8.73
C GLU A 550 -12.60 -6.90 -9.08
N TYR A 551 -12.65 -5.65 -8.57
CA TYR A 551 -13.62 -4.65 -9.03
C TYR A 551 -13.46 -4.29 -10.52
N GLY A 552 -12.35 -4.69 -11.14
CA GLY A 552 -12.17 -4.63 -12.59
C GLY A 552 -13.17 -5.52 -13.36
N LEU A 553 -13.72 -6.57 -12.76
CA LEU A 553 -14.72 -7.45 -13.40
C LEU A 553 -16.05 -6.75 -13.71
N PRO A 554 -16.78 -6.19 -12.73
CA PRO A 554 -17.99 -5.45 -13.01
C PRO A 554 -17.71 -4.25 -13.93
N LEU A 555 -16.53 -3.63 -13.80
CA LEU A 555 -16.11 -2.55 -14.68
C LEU A 555 -15.96 -2.99 -16.14
N TYR A 556 -15.33 -4.13 -16.39
CA TYR A 556 -15.19 -4.71 -17.73
C TYR A 556 -16.56 -5.05 -18.34
N SER A 557 -17.46 -5.66 -17.56
CA SER A 557 -18.82 -5.95 -18.02
C SER A 557 -19.66 -4.68 -18.26
N LEU A 558 -19.53 -3.67 -17.39
CA LEU A 558 -20.18 -2.37 -17.56
C LEU A 558 -19.71 -1.71 -18.84
N SER A 559 -18.40 -1.74 -19.09
CA SER A 559 -17.80 -1.24 -20.32
C SER A 559 -18.36 -1.93 -21.56
N ASN A 560 -18.41 -3.28 -21.56
CA ASN A 560 -19.02 -4.03 -22.65
C ASN A 560 -20.45 -3.54 -22.92
N MET A 561 -21.29 -3.49 -21.87
CA MET A 561 -22.66 -3.01 -21.99
C MET A 561 -22.74 -1.59 -22.55
N VAL A 562 -21.96 -0.66 -22.02
CA VAL A 562 -21.94 0.75 -22.44
C VAL A 562 -21.53 0.88 -23.91
N PHE A 563 -20.43 0.25 -24.34
CA PHE A 563 -19.99 0.36 -25.72
C PHE A 563 -20.88 -0.40 -26.70
N PHE A 564 -21.50 -1.51 -26.30
CA PHE A 564 -22.51 -2.16 -27.13
C PHE A 564 -23.72 -1.25 -27.35
N ILE A 565 -24.23 -0.57 -26.31
CA ILE A 565 -25.35 0.38 -26.45
C ILE A 565 -25.01 1.51 -27.42
N TYR A 566 -23.79 2.03 -27.37
CA TYR A 566 -23.40 3.18 -28.21
C TYR A 566 -22.95 2.83 -29.62
N VAL A 567 -22.48 1.60 -29.87
CA VAL A 567 -21.95 1.17 -31.17
C VAL A 567 -22.92 0.28 -31.94
N SER A 568 -23.60 -0.65 -31.26
CA SER A 568 -24.51 -1.60 -31.90
C SER A 568 -25.76 -0.89 -32.45
N LYS A 569 -26.21 -1.31 -33.62
CA LYS A 569 -27.51 -0.89 -34.17
C LYS A 569 -28.67 -1.76 -33.64
N THR A 570 -28.36 -2.93 -33.09
CA THR A 570 -29.35 -3.94 -32.67
C THR A 570 -29.21 -4.27 -31.18
N ASN A 571 -30.32 -4.71 -30.58
CA ASN A 571 -30.42 -5.02 -29.15
C ASN A 571 -30.12 -6.50 -28.80
N ASP A 572 -29.90 -7.38 -29.78
CA ASP A 572 -29.84 -8.83 -29.56
C ASP A 572 -28.73 -9.25 -28.57
N SER A 573 -27.57 -8.59 -28.63
CA SER A 573 -26.40 -8.91 -27.80
C SER A 573 -26.36 -8.15 -26.46
N LEU A 574 -27.35 -7.27 -26.21
CA LEU A 574 -27.43 -6.46 -25.00
C LEU A 574 -27.73 -7.32 -23.76
N SER A 575 -28.59 -8.34 -23.92
CA SER A 575 -29.00 -9.26 -22.85
C SER A 575 -27.81 -9.99 -22.22
N LEU A 576 -26.88 -10.48 -23.04
CA LEU A 576 -25.64 -11.13 -22.60
C LEU A 576 -24.73 -10.17 -21.82
N SER A 577 -24.64 -8.92 -22.27
CA SER A 577 -23.84 -7.89 -21.59
C SER A 577 -24.44 -7.51 -20.23
N ILE A 578 -25.76 -7.40 -20.13
CA ILE A 578 -26.49 -7.17 -18.87
C ILE A 578 -26.26 -8.34 -17.91
N PHE A 579 -26.38 -9.58 -18.38
CA PHE A 579 -26.13 -10.76 -17.58
C PHE A 579 -24.67 -10.79 -17.05
N GLY A 580 -23.70 -10.50 -17.92
CA GLY A 580 -22.30 -10.38 -17.52
C GLY A 580 -22.08 -9.30 -16.44
N PHE A 581 -22.80 -8.18 -16.53
CA PHE A 581 -22.73 -7.11 -15.52
C PHE A 581 -23.33 -7.51 -14.17
N ILE A 582 -24.48 -8.16 -14.17
CA ILE A 582 -25.10 -8.72 -12.96
C ILE A 582 -24.15 -9.74 -12.31
N LEU A 583 -23.56 -10.63 -13.10
CA LEU A 583 -22.57 -11.60 -12.64
C LEU A 583 -21.34 -10.92 -12.02
N GLY A 584 -20.83 -9.85 -12.65
CA GLY A 584 -19.72 -9.05 -12.15
C GLY A 584 -20.04 -8.35 -10.83
N ILE A 585 -21.24 -7.78 -10.67
CA ILE A 585 -21.70 -7.18 -9.40
C ILE A 585 -21.80 -8.25 -8.32
N PHE A 586 -22.43 -9.39 -8.64
CA PHE A 586 -22.59 -10.49 -7.71
C PHE A 586 -21.22 -10.99 -7.20
N HIS A 587 -20.24 -11.13 -8.10
CA HIS A 587 -18.87 -11.46 -7.73
C HIS A 587 -18.27 -10.48 -6.72
N CYS A 588 -18.46 -9.16 -6.90
CA CYS A 588 -17.89 -8.16 -6.01
C CYS A 588 -18.55 -8.07 -4.63
N ILE A 589 -19.82 -8.47 -4.51
CA ILE A 589 -20.54 -8.51 -3.23
C ILE A 589 -20.14 -9.74 -2.41
N LEU A 590 -19.77 -10.83 -3.08
CA LEU A 590 -19.44 -12.09 -2.43
C LEU A 590 -18.09 -12.02 -1.66
N PRO A 591 -17.99 -12.67 -0.49
CA PRO A 591 -16.77 -12.72 0.31
C PRO A 591 -15.78 -13.70 -0.31
N MET A 592 -15.14 -13.29 -1.40
CA MET A 592 -14.30 -14.15 -2.24
C MET A 592 -13.15 -14.81 -1.46
N GLN A 593 -12.64 -14.16 -0.42
CA GLN A 593 -11.65 -14.75 0.48
C GLN A 593 -12.20 -15.98 1.21
N LYS A 594 -13.40 -15.90 1.77
CA LYS A 594 -14.03 -17.01 2.50
C LYS A 594 -14.42 -18.14 1.57
N LEU A 595 -14.96 -17.80 0.39
CA LEU A 595 -15.23 -18.78 -0.66
C LEU A 595 -13.95 -19.52 -1.05
N ASN A 596 -12.83 -18.81 -1.17
CA ASN A 596 -11.54 -19.42 -1.44
C ASN A 596 -11.07 -20.36 -0.33
N GLU A 597 -11.26 -19.98 0.93
CA GLU A 597 -10.96 -20.80 2.11
C GLU A 597 -11.77 -22.09 2.15
N ILE A 598 -13.04 -22.03 1.73
CA ILE A 598 -13.92 -23.19 1.62
C ILE A 598 -13.48 -24.11 0.46
N LEU A 599 -13.20 -23.53 -0.71
CA LEU A 599 -12.85 -24.28 -1.93
C LEU A 599 -11.45 -24.89 -1.86
N PHE A 600 -10.48 -24.16 -1.30
CA PHE A 600 -9.09 -24.56 -1.25
C PHE A 600 -8.57 -24.49 0.19
N LYS A 601 -8.54 -25.67 0.84
CA LYS A 601 -7.89 -25.84 2.12
C LYS A 601 -6.38 -25.74 1.93
N VAL A 602 -5.76 -24.74 2.56
CA VAL A 602 -4.31 -24.66 2.68
C VAL A 602 -3.97 -25.31 4.02
N LYS A 603 -2.96 -26.19 4.05
CA LYS A 603 -2.43 -26.68 5.32
C LYS A 603 -1.76 -25.48 6.00
N ASN A 604 -2.23 -25.12 7.18
CA ASN A 604 -1.51 -24.17 8.01
C ASN A 604 -0.19 -24.86 8.39
N ASP A 605 0.92 -24.12 8.29
CA ASP A 605 2.17 -24.58 8.89
C ASP A 605 1.96 -24.71 10.41
N PHE A 606 2.82 -25.50 11.07
CA PHE A 606 2.76 -25.67 12.51
C PHE A 606 2.88 -24.29 13.19
N GLU A 607 1.93 -23.97 14.06
CA GLU A 607 1.96 -22.75 14.89
C GLU A 607 3.32 -22.70 15.63
N ASN A 608 3.86 -21.49 15.85
CA ASN A 608 5.14 -21.39 16.54
C ASN A 608 5.00 -21.92 17.97
N GLU A 609 5.62 -23.08 18.24
CA GLU A 609 5.68 -23.68 19.58
C GLU A 609 6.59 -22.88 20.54
N LYS A 610 7.41 -21.97 20.01
CA LYS A 610 8.34 -21.17 20.79
C LYS A 610 7.59 -20.16 21.64
N LYS A 611 8.04 -19.99 22.88
CA LYS A 611 7.46 -19.01 23.80
C LYS A 611 7.95 -17.61 23.48
N TYR A 612 7.12 -16.60 23.77
CA TYR A 612 7.46 -15.19 23.63
C TYR A 612 8.79 -14.84 24.30
N ASP A 613 9.05 -15.39 25.49
CA ASP A 613 10.30 -15.14 26.23
C ASP A 613 11.57 -15.57 25.48
N GLU A 614 11.48 -16.61 24.66
CA GLU A 614 12.60 -17.12 23.85
C GLU A 614 12.82 -16.26 22.60
N MET A 615 11.76 -15.62 22.12
CA MET A 615 11.76 -14.87 20.86
C MET A 615 11.90 -13.36 21.05
N LYS A 616 11.62 -12.82 22.25
CA LYS A 616 11.62 -11.36 22.51
C LYS A 616 12.92 -10.67 22.14
N ASP A 617 14.04 -11.35 22.36
CA ASP A 617 15.36 -10.80 22.04
C ASP A 617 15.53 -10.71 20.52
N GLN A 618 15.03 -11.70 19.76
CA GLN A 618 15.13 -11.74 18.30
C GLN A 618 14.37 -10.59 17.63
N PHE A 619 13.25 -10.14 18.20
CA PHE A 619 12.46 -9.04 17.65
C PHE A 619 13.24 -7.71 17.62
N SER A 620 14.05 -7.45 18.66
CA SER A 620 14.90 -6.25 18.74
C SER A 620 16.19 -6.34 17.89
N ILE A 621 16.61 -7.57 17.57
CA ILE A 621 17.96 -7.92 17.10
C ILE A 621 18.14 -7.84 15.57
N VAL A 622 17.05 -7.87 14.79
CA VAL A 622 17.12 -7.85 13.30
C VAL A 622 17.84 -6.60 12.76
N ASN A 623 17.81 -5.47 13.48
CA ASN A 623 18.54 -4.26 13.07
C ASN A 623 19.98 -4.17 13.59
N ILE A 624 20.37 -4.94 14.61
CA ILE A 624 21.66 -4.75 15.30
C ILE A 624 22.69 -5.77 14.81
N TYR A 625 22.30 -7.04 14.63
CA TYR A 625 23.28 -8.08 14.29
C TYR A 625 23.77 -8.03 12.86
N ILE A 626 22.95 -7.60 11.89
CA ILE A 626 23.41 -7.37 10.51
C ILE A 626 24.46 -6.26 10.48
N TYR A 627 24.22 -5.15 11.19
CA TYR A 627 25.18 -4.07 11.30
C TYR A 627 26.47 -4.48 12.02
N ILE A 628 26.37 -5.22 13.12
CA ILE A 628 27.54 -5.70 13.85
C ILE A 628 28.34 -6.71 13.02
N TYR A 629 27.70 -7.64 12.31
CA TYR A 629 28.41 -8.60 11.47
C TYR A 629 29.08 -7.92 10.27
N ILE A 630 28.40 -6.99 9.59
CA ILE A 630 28.98 -6.21 8.50
C ILE A 630 30.15 -5.37 9.02
N TYR A 631 30.02 -4.74 10.19
CA TYR A 631 31.07 -3.93 10.78
C TYR A 631 32.28 -4.76 11.20
N ILE A 632 32.08 -5.91 11.86
CA ILE A 632 33.15 -6.84 12.23
C ILE A 632 33.81 -7.40 10.98
N TYR A 633 33.04 -7.74 9.94
CA TYR A 633 33.57 -8.26 8.69
C TYR A 633 34.41 -7.22 7.94
N ILE A 634 33.91 -5.98 7.80
CA ILE A 634 34.65 -4.86 7.19
C ILE A 634 35.91 -4.58 8.00
N TYR A 635 35.82 -4.55 9.33
CA TYR A 635 36.97 -4.33 10.19
C TYR A 635 38.04 -5.41 10.02
N ILE A 636 37.66 -6.69 10.02
CA ILE A 636 38.57 -7.82 9.81
C ILE A 636 39.19 -7.75 8.40
N TYR A 637 38.38 -7.46 7.38
CA TYR A 637 38.85 -7.35 6.00
C TYR A 637 39.88 -6.21 5.82
N ILE A 638 39.63 -5.04 6.42
CA ILE A 638 40.58 -3.92 6.41
C ILE A 638 41.88 -4.28 7.11
N GLN A 639 41.84 -4.99 8.24
CA GLN A 639 43.06 -5.42 8.94
C GLN A 639 43.85 -6.44 8.12
N ILE A 640 43.18 -7.37 7.43
CA ILE A 640 43.84 -8.34 6.54
C ILE A 640 44.49 -7.63 5.33
N GLN A 641 43.81 -6.65 4.74
CA GLN A 641 44.38 -5.87 3.62
C GLN A 641 45.58 -5.02 4.07
N ARG A 642 45.49 -4.38 5.24
CA ARG A 642 46.62 -3.64 5.84
C ARG A 642 47.80 -4.54 6.18
N TYR A 643 47.54 -5.77 6.60
CA TYR A 643 48.59 -6.75 6.87
C TYR A 643 49.28 -7.21 5.59
N ASN A 644 48.50 -7.50 4.53
CA ASN A 644 49.04 -7.93 3.25
C ASN A 644 49.84 -6.84 2.51
N THR A 645 49.53 -5.56 2.73
CA THR A 645 50.32 -4.44 2.18
C THR A 645 51.59 -4.12 2.96
N PHE A 646 51.76 -4.65 4.18
CA PHE A 646 52.90 -4.36 5.07
C PHE A 646 53.88 -5.53 5.24
N ASN A 647 53.95 -6.46 4.28
CA ASN A 647 54.94 -7.55 4.32
C ASN A 647 56.38 -7.06 4.08
N ASN A 648 57.03 -6.64 5.18
CA ASN A 648 58.44 -6.87 5.49
C ASN A 648 58.49 -7.26 6.98
N ILE A 649 58.62 -8.57 7.23
CA ILE A 649 58.23 -9.25 8.48
C ILE A 649 59.32 -9.11 9.57
N THR A 650 58.92 -8.84 10.82
CA THR A 650 59.78 -8.99 12.01
C THR A 650 59.09 -9.81 13.12
N LYS A 651 59.88 -10.39 14.03
CA LYS A 651 59.48 -11.40 15.05
C LYS A 651 58.28 -11.04 15.96
N ASN A 652 57.82 -9.80 16.02
CA ASN A 652 56.63 -9.42 16.80
C ASN A 652 55.30 -9.87 16.15
N ASP A 653 55.33 -10.30 14.88
CA ASP A 653 54.13 -10.69 14.13
C ASP A 653 53.52 -12.04 14.57
N ILE A 654 54.28 -12.90 15.25
CA ILE A 654 53.82 -14.24 15.70
C ILE A 654 52.74 -14.13 16.79
N LEU A 655 52.85 -13.12 17.67
CA LEU A 655 51.88 -12.90 18.74
C LEU A 655 50.55 -12.34 18.19
N TYR A 656 50.62 -11.54 17.12
CA TYR A 656 49.45 -11.03 16.42
C TYR A 656 48.75 -12.12 15.58
N GLN A 657 49.52 -13.01 14.92
CA GLN A 657 48.99 -14.19 14.24
C GLN A 657 48.23 -15.12 15.19
N ASN A 658 48.78 -15.39 16.39
CA ASN A 658 48.11 -16.23 17.39
C ASN A 658 46.80 -15.62 17.89
N ASN A 659 46.73 -14.28 18.04
CA ASN A 659 45.51 -13.58 18.41
C ASN A 659 44.45 -13.59 17.29
N ILE A 660 44.87 -13.46 16.03
CA ILE A 660 43.97 -13.58 14.88
C ILE A 660 43.43 -15.01 14.75
N GLN A 661 44.30 -16.03 14.87
CA GLN A 661 43.88 -17.44 14.88
C GLN A 661 42.95 -17.77 16.04
N TYR A 662 43.19 -17.21 17.23
CA TYR A 662 42.31 -17.37 18.38
C TYR A 662 40.95 -16.70 18.19
N CYS A 663 40.91 -15.51 17.59
CA CYS A 663 39.65 -14.86 17.21
C CYS A 663 38.92 -15.67 16.13
N PHE A 664 39.62 -16.18 15.12
CA PHE A 664 39.05 -17.05 14.09
C PHE A 664 38.46 -18.33 14.68
N SER A 665 39.17 -19.00 15.60
CA SER A 665 38.70 -20.23 16.23
C SER A 665 37.47 -19.98 17.13
N LYS A 666 37.41 -18.84 17.84
CA LYS A 666 36.20 -18.44 18.59
C LYS A 666 35.02 -18.11 17.68
N ILE A 667 35.26 -17.46 16.53
CA ILE A 667 34.22 -17.20 15.52
C ILE A 667 33.74 -18.52 14.90
N GLN A 668 34.63 -19.48 14.63
CA GLN A 668 34.28 -20.81 14.10
C GLN A 668 33.48 -21.64 15.11
N ASN A 669 33.83 -21.60 16.40
CA ASN A 669 33.04 -22.22 17.46
C ASN A 669 31.65 -21.57 17.60
N LYS A 670 31.54 -20.24 17.49
CA LYS A 670 30.23 -19.56 17.45
C LYS A 670 29.44 -19.87 16.16
N LYS A 671 30.11 -20.03 15.01
CA LYS A 671 29.51 -20.46 13.73
C LYS A 671 28.93 -21.88 13.85
N ASN A 672 29.58 -22.77 14.59
CA ASN A 672 29.07 -24.11 14.87
C ASN A 672 27.88 -24.10 15.85
N ASN A 673 27.85 -23.18 16.83
CA ASN A 673 26.66 -22.96 17.66
C ASN A 673 25.49 -22.32 16.87
N LEU A 674 25.79 -21.46 15.89
CA LEU A 674 24.80 -20.80 15.03
C LEU A 674 24.33 -21.67 13.86
N LYS A 675 25.02 -22.76 13.51
CA LYS A 675 24.55 -23.78 12.55
C LYS A 675 23.23 -24.46 12.98
N GLN A 676 22.82 -24.29 14.24
CA GLN A 676 21.48 -24.70 14.70
C GLN A 676 20.35 -23.83 14.11
N SER A 677 20.69 -22.67 13.50
CA SER A 677 19.77 -21.84 12.72
C SER A 677 19.89 -22.16 11.23
N LYS A 678 18.89 -22.87 10.69
CA LYS A 678 18.82 -23.28 9.27
C LYS A 678 18.96 -22.10 8.28
N ILE A 679 18.52 -20.90 8.67
CA ILE A 679 18.48 -19.71 7.81
C ILE A 679 19.89 -19.12 7.56
N ILE A 680 20.73 -19.07 8.61
CA ILE A 680 22.10 -18.54 8.49
C ILE A 680 22.96 -19.46 7.59
N THR A 681 22.72 -20.76 7.67
CA THR A 681 23.45 -21.77 6.89
C THR A 681 23.14 -21.65 5.39
N GLN A 682 21.90 -21.32 5.02
CA GLN A 682 21.52 -21.10 3.61
C GLN A 682 22.09 -19.80 3.02
N VAL A 683 22.13 -18.70 3.79
CA VAL A 683 22.70 -17.43 3.33
C VAL A 683 24.22 -17.54 3.12
N VAL A 684 24.91 -18.23 4.03
CA VAL A 684 26.36 -18.45 3.95
C VAL A 684 26.73 -19.36 2.78
N ASN A 685 25.91 -20.36 2.44
CA ASN A 685 26.18 -21.27 1.33
C ASN A 685 25.85 -20.69 -0.06
N ASN A 686 24.98 -19.68 -0.13
CA ASN A 686 24.57 -19.06 -1.40
C ASN A 686 25.46 -17.89 -1.85
N LEU A 687 26.39 -17.43 -1.00
CA LEU A 687 27.39 -16.43 -1.38
C LEU A 687 28.60 -17.16 -2.00
N ASN A 688 28.63 -17.27 -3.33
CA ASN A 688 29.81 -17.71 -4.07
C ASN A 688 30.83 -16.55 -4.09
N ILE A 689 31.82 -16.63 -3.20
CA ILE A 689 32.71 -15.52 -2.82
C ILE A 689 33.89 -15.33 -3.81
N ASN A 690 34.07 -16.22 -4.78
CA ASN A 690 35.25 -16.22 -5.65
C ASN A 690 35.23 -15.16 -6.78
N ASP A 691 34.13 -14.44 -6.99
CA ASP A 691 33.96 -13.59 -8.18
C ASP A 691 34.04 -12.07 -7.92
N ILE A 692 34.45 -11.63 -6.72
CA ILE A 692 34.50 -10.19 -6.39
C ILE A 692 35.96 -9.68 -6.49
N THR A 693 36.34 -9.18 -7.68
CA THR A 693 37.60 -8.46 -7.89
C THR A 693 37.37 -6.95 -7.84
N PHE A 694 37.99 -6.26 -6.87
CA PHE A 694 38.02 -4.79 -6.81
C PHE A 694 39.28 -4.24 -7.49
N THR A 695 39.12 -3.10 -8.17
CA THR A 695 40.18 -2.37 -8.87
C THR A 695 41.10 -1.64 -7.87
N ALA A 696 42.33 -1.29 -8.29
CA ALA A 696 43.34 -0.72 -7.40
C ALA A 696 42.88 0.54 -6.64
N ASN A 697 42.05 1.39 -7.27
CA ASN A 697 41.51 2.60 -6.63
C ASN A 697 40.49 2.33 -5.52
N GLU A 698 39.86 1.15 -5.51
CA GLU A 698 38.92 0.73 -4.45
C GLU A 698 39.66 0.10 -3.26
N ARG A 699 40.97 -0.17 -3.37
CA ARG A 699 41.80 -0.66 -2.26
C ARG A 699 42.42 0.46 -1.42
N GLU A 700 42.53 1.67 -1.97
CA GLU A 700 43.06 2.85 -1.28
C GLU A 700 42.00 3.66 -0.53
N GLN A 701 40.71 3.55 -0.89
CA GLN A 701 39.59 4.11 -0.12
C GLN A 701 39.15 3.15 0.99
#